data_AF-A0A4W5JKS9-F1
#
_entry.id   AF-A0A4W5JKS9-F1
#
_cell.length_a   1.000
_cell.length_b   1.000
_cell.length_c   1.000
_cell.angle_alpha   90.00
_cell.angle_beta   90.00
_cell.angle_gamma   90.00
#
_symmetry.space_group_name_H-M   'P 1'
#
loop_
_entity.id
_entity.type
_entity.pdbx_description
1 polymer ?
#
loop_
_entity_poly.entity_id
_entity_poly.type
_entity_poly.pdbx_seq_one_letter_code
_entity_poly.pdbx_strand_id
1 'polypeptide(L)'
;SQAGTDPAIPTSGYNTVVIILLYSVSPPGALYPDGTSDRLKQDDSVGPGASYTYRWEVRPEFSPTEGDAACLTWVYHSHVEAPRDITAGLIGALLTCKKGILTEEGRVDVDRDVVLMFNVVDESMSWYQEHNIQTFCSDPASVDPDDPDFQESNMMHAINGYMYGNLLDMKLCQGRPVAWHLFGMGNEVDIHSAYFQGNTLLDRGHRADTLSLFPATFVTAAMVPLATGKWLLSCQVNDHLQAQLVERGAYNTRVVGPVLRAEVGDILQVVFLNKADRSYSIQPHGLHFDKQYQGTSYQDGVEKPGSAVSPGSRFTYTWQVLDGPSLSDPPCLSYLYYSGSSPVEDTNAGLTGPLLVCRPGALGDHGKQTKVDRELFLLFSVMDENLSWYLQRNIETYGSEQSDPDNEDFQESNKMHAVNGFMYGNLPGLDMCSGDRVFWYTFGLGTEVDIHGVYWEGNTFQRHGTTRDTLSLFPHTTATVRMLPHTPVCDSFIHNVVCVCVCVCPSPGSIFVGRGENRIGPRYKKAVYRQYTDDTFRTQTELQPEQLHLGILGPIIRVEVGEEVLITFKNRASRPYSIHAHGVVTTDTHTPVQPEFRWEVPESSGPGVSDPNCISYAYYSTVDFVKDVFSGLLGPLVVCRQGVLQRGAEGGTRKRRDVEREFALLFMVFDENESWYLEDNIRTYLHTDPSNFTMDDNFIESNKMHGINGKLYGNLHGLTMSNGQTVDWYLLGMGNEVDIHTVHFHAETFTYKMDSAHRADVFDLFPGTFQTVEMTAGNPGTWLLHCHVADHIHAGMETTFTITGDHGDHLQHHRTQTQT
;
A
#
# COMPACT_ATOMS: atom_id res chain seq x y z
N SER A 1 -6.10 -59.69 -14.97
CA SER A 1 -6.67 -58.80 -16.01
C SER A 1 -6.48 -57.38 -15.55
N GLN A 2 -6.03 -56.48 -16.44
CA GLN A 2 -5.96 -55.02 -16.27
C GLN A 2 -5.81 -54.50 -14.83
N ALA A 3 -4.57 -54.24 -14.42
CA ALA A 3 -4.32 -53.09 -13.57
C ALA A 3 -4.59 -51.83 -14.42
N GLY A 4 -5.26 -50.83 -13.87
CA GLY A 4 -5.37 -49.52 -14.51
C GLY A 4 -4.01 -48.83 -14.47
N THR A 5 -3.62 -48.23 -15.59
CA THR A 5 -2.54 -47.24 -15.63
C THR A 5 -3.15 -45.88 -15.37
N ASP A 6 -2.80 -45.24 -14.26
CA ASP A 6 -3.02 -43.81 -14.12
C ASP A 6 -2.28 -43.07 -15.25
N PRO A 7 -2.89 -42.05 -15.88
CA PRO A 7 -2.18 -41.23 -16.85
C PRO A 7 -1.07 -40.48 -16.12
N ALA A 8 0.16 -40.63 -16.56
CA ALA A 8 1.28 -39.89 -16.00
C ALA A 8 1.07 -38.39 -16.26
N ILE A 9 1.07 -37.58 -15.19
CA ILE A 9 1.12 -36.12 -15.28
C ILE A 9 2.32 -35.75 -16.18
N PRO A 10 2.13 -34.94 -17.24
CA PRO A 10 3.26 -34.47 -18.04
C PRO A 10 4.23 -33.70 -17.16
N THR A 11 5.43 -34.22 -16.95
CA THR A 11 6.48 -33.47 -16.24
C THR A 11 6.91 -32.31 -17.13
N SER A 12 6.52 -31.10 -16.76
CA SER A 12 7.05 -29.86 -17.33
C SER A 12 8.57 -29.78 -17.18
N GLY A 13 9.21 -28.96 -18.01
CA GLY A 13 10.67 -28.84 -18.02
C GLY A 13 11.19 -28.14 -16.76
N TYR A 14 11.69 -28.89 -15.79
CA TYR A 14 12.30 -28.33 -14.58
C TYR A 14 13.56 -27.49 -14.88
N ASN A 15 13.40 -26.16 -14.85
CA ASN A 15 14.52 -25.22 -14.88
C ASN A 15 15.44 -25.46 -13.67
N THR A 16 16.64 -25.98 -13.92
CA THR A 16 17.59 -26.38 -12.86
C THR A 16 18.58 -25.25 -12.58
N VAL A 17 18.33 -24.48 -11.52
CA VAL A 17 19.24 -23.42 -11.07
C VAL A 17 20.41 -24.01 -10.27
N VAL A 18 21.65 -23.63 -10.62
CA VAL A 18 22.86 -24.02 -9.88
C VAL A 18 23.58 -22.76 -9.42
N ILE A 19 23.45 -22.41 -8.15
CA ILE A 19 24.06 -21.22 -7.55
C ILE A 19 25.55 -21.47 -7.29
N ILE A 20 26.43 -20.67 -7.88
CA ILE A 20 27.90 -20.76 -7.70
C ILE A 20 28.48 -19.36 -7.43
N LEU A 21 28.83 -19.09 -6.17
CA LEU A 21 29.42 -17.81 -5.74
C LEU A 21 30.87 -17.67 -6.23
N LEU A 22 31.11 -16.76 -7.19
CA LEU A 22 32.44 -16.47 -7.75
C LEU A 22 32.63 -14.97 -8.06
N TYR A 23 33.87 -14.50 -7.91
CA TYR A 23 34.29 -13.09 -7.89
C TYR A 23 34.25 -12.36 -9.26
N SER A 24 33.06 -12.16 -9.83
CA SER A 24 32.81 -11.17 -10.89
C SER A 24 31.31 -10.89 -11.04
N VAL A 25 30.88 -9.63 -11.04
CA VAL A 25 29.46 -9.26 -11.23
C VAL A 25 28.99 -9.55 -12.67
N SER A 26 27.77 -10.07 -12.82
CA SER A 26 27.03 -10.15 -14.10
C SER A 26 25.95 -9.05 -14.14
N PRO A 27 25.41 -8.67 -15.32
CA PRO A 27 24.29 -7.73 -15.42
C PRO A 27 22.97 -8.34 -14.87
N PRO A 28 21.87 -7.56 -14.81
CA PRO A 28 20.77 -7.85 -13.88
C PRO A 28 19.81 -8.98 -14.31
N GLY A 29 19.80 -9.38 -15.59
CA GLY A 29 18.84 -10.38 -16.07
C GLY A 29 17.41 -9.90 -16.31
N ALA A 30 17.24 -8.63 -16.69
CA ALA A 30 15.95 -8.03 -17.02
C ALA A 30 16.02 -7.26 -18.35
N LEU A 31 15.03 -7.46 -19.23
CA LEU A 31 15.06 -6.94 -20.60
C LEU A 31 14.41 -5.54 -20.69
N TYR A 32 15.22 -4.47 -20.63
CA TYR A 32 14.73 -3.09 -20.81
C TYR A 32 15.71 -2.18 -21.59
N PRO A 33 15.30 -0.95 -22.01
CA PRO A 33 16.12 0.02 -22.76
C PRO A 33 17.28 0.68 -21.98
N ASP A 34 18.14 -0.12 -21.37
CA ASP A 34 19.34 0.27 -20.60
C ASP A 34 20.44 1.00 -21.42
N GLY A 35 20.53 0.72 -22.72
CA GLY A 35 21.59 1.19 -23.61
C GLY A 35 22.79 0.25 -23.74
N THR A 36 22.71 -1.01 -23.28
CA THR A 36 23.79 -2.01 -23.43
C THR A 36 23.67 -2.82 -24.74
N SER A 37 24.66 -3.66 -25.05
CA SER A 37 24.65 -4.51 -26.23
C SER A 37 25.37 -5.86 -26.05
N ASP A 38 25.11 -6.76 -27.00
CA ASP A 38 25.83 -8.01 -27.25
C ASP A 38 25.95 -8.94 -26.03
N ARG A 39 27.11 -8.93 -25.35
CA ARG A 39 27.39 -9.81 -24.20
C ARG A 39 26.65 -9.38 -22.93
N LEU A 40 26.25 -8.12 -22.85
CA LEU A 40 25.55 -7.55 -21.69
C LEU A 40 24.03 -7.75 -21.75
N LYS A 41 23.52 -8.42 -22.80
CA LYS A 41 22.11 -8.80 -22.95
C LYS A 41 21.88 -10.31 -23.04
N GLN A 42 22.84 -11.09 -22.51
CA GLN A 42 22.78 -12.57 -22.51
C GLN A 42 22.14 -13.14 -21.23
N ASP A 43 21.97 -12.29 -20.22
CA ASP A 43 21.19 -12.54 -19.01
C ASP A 43 19.73 -12.09 -19.15
N ASP A 44 19.44 -11.03 -19.90
CA ASP A 44 18.10 -10.48 -20.17
C ASP A 44 17.08 -11.54 -20.64
N SER A 45 17.55 -12.58 -21.35
CA SER A 45 16.73 -13.71 -21.77
C SER A 45 17.58 -14.95 -22.03
N VAL A 46 17.17 -16.10 -21.49
CA VAL A 46 17.85 -17.39 -21.66
C VAL A 46 16.97 -18.32 -22.49
N GLY A 47 17.36 -18.55 -23.75
CA GLY A 47 16.57 -19.36 -24.68
C GLY A 47 16.41 -20.83 -24.24
N PRO A 48 15.32 -21.53 -24.63
CA PRO A 48 15.07 -22.91 -24.22
C PRO A 48 16.24 -23.87 -24.51
N GLY A 49 16.74 -24.54 -23.48
CA GLY A 49 17.87 -25.47 -23.57
C GLY A 49 19.25 -24.81 -23.57
N ALA A 50 19.34 -23.47 -23.49
CA ALA A 50 20.58 -22.76 -23.18
C ALA A 50 20.87 -22.78 -21.66
N SER A 51 22.02 -22.24 -21.26
CA SER A 51 22.35 -22.02 -19.85
C SER A 51 23.14 -20.72 -19.69
N TYR A 52 22.81 -19.96 -18.64
CA TYR A 52 23.53 -18.77 -18.21
C TYR A 52 24.05 -18.96 -16.78
N THR A 53 24.91 -18.08 -16.29
CA THR A 53 25.36 -18.07 -14.90
C THR A 53 25.30 -16.66 -14.34
N TYR A 54 24.19 -16.36 -13.67
CA TYR A 54 24.00 -15.14 -12.88
C TYR A 54 25.03 -15.07 -11.75
N ARG A 55 25.47 -13.86 -11.40
CA ARG A 55 26.51 -13.62 -10.40
C ARG A 55 26.19 -12.37 -9.60
N TRP A 56 25.70 -12.58 -8.39
CA TRP A 56 25.33 -11.51 -7.45
C TRP A 56 26.45 -11.28 -6.43
N GLU A 57 26.73 -10.01 -6.12
CA GLU A 57 27.70 -9.60 -5.11
C GLU A 57 26.98 -8.97 -3.92
N VAL A 58 26.84 -9.72 -2.82
CA VAL A 58 26.24 -9.21 -1.58
C VAL A 58 27.25 -8.31 -0.86
N ARG A 59 27.33 -7.05 -1.29
CA ARG A 59 28.11 -5.99 -0.64
C ARG A 59 27.48 -5.59 0.72
N PRO A 60 28.18 -4.84 1.60
CA PRO A 60 27.62 -4.35 2.86
C PRO A 60 26.32 -3.56 2.69
N GLU A 61 26.12 -2.92 1.54
CA GLU A 61 24.93 -2.15 1.19
C GLU A 61 23.71 -3.06 0.97
N PHE A 62 23.88 -4.34 0.67
CA PHE A 62 22.79 -5.34 0.58
C PHE A 62 22.61 -6.13 1.88
N SER A 63 23.27 -5.71 2.97
CA SER A 63 23.20 -6.34 4.29
C SER A 63 22.15 -5.65 5.17
N PRO A 64 21.43 -6.39 6.04
CA PRO A 64 20.48 -5.80 6.99
C PRO A 64 21.15 -4.79 7.94
N THR A 65 20.50 -3.67 8.23
CA THR A 65 21.00 -2.63 9.17
C THR A 65 21.07 -3.15 10.60
N GLU A 66 21.58 -2.35 11.56
CA GLU A 66 21.49 -2.71 12.98
C GLU A 66 20.03 -2.91 13.46
N GLY A 67 19.09 -2.11 12.96
CA GLY A 67 17.65 -2.16 13.30
C GLY A 67 16.86 -3.29 12.63
N ASP A 68 17.36 -3.83 11.52
CA ASP A 68 16.71 -4.93 10.81
C ASP A 68 16.84 -6.29 11.52
N ALA A 69 16.04 -7.27 11.10
CA ALA A 69 16.16 -8.66 11.50
C ALA A 69 17.55 -9.25 11.14
N ALA A 70 17.90 -10.40 11.72
CA ALA A 70 19.19 -11.05 11.45
C ALA A 70 19.36 -11.50 9.98
N CYS A 71 18.25 -11.72 9.29
CA CYS A 71 18.15 -11.90 7.84
C CYS A 71 16.96 -11.11 7.31
N LEU A 72 17.07 -10.54 6.11
CA LEU A 72 15.96 -9.90 5.38
C LEU A 72 15.43 -10.82 4.28
N THR A 73 14.12 -10.70 4.02
CA THR A 73 13.43 -11.32 2.89
C THR A 73 13.64 -10.48 1.62
N TRP A 74 13.96 -11.15 0.52
CA TRP A 74 13.93 -10.64 -0.86
C TRP A 74 13.33 -11.73 -1.76
N VAL A 75 13.06 -11.40 -3.01
CA VAL A 75 12.68 -12.39 -4.04
C VAL A 75 13.68 -12.40 -5.20
N TYR A 76 13.62 -13.45 -6.00
CA TYR A 76 14.10 -13.48 -7.37
C TYR A 76 12.99 -14.02 -8.26
N HIS A 77 12.83 -13.46 -9.45
CA HIS A 77 11.87 -13.94 -10.45
C HIS A 77 12.45 -13.80 -11.87
N SER A 78 11.81 -14.43 -12.85
CA SER A 78 12.12 -14.14 -14.26
C SER A 78 11.54 -12.76 -14.64
N HIS A 79 12.22 -12.07 -15.55
CA HIS A 79 11.96 -10.67 -15.88
C HIS A 79 12.03 -10.40 -17.40
N VAL A 80 11.54 -11.37 -18.20
CA VAL A 80 11.35 -11.21 -19.65
C VAL A 80 10.03 -10.47 -19.89
N GLU A 81 8.95 -10.92 -19.26
CA GLU A 81 7.68 -10.21 -19.12
C GLU A 81 7.17 -10.47 -17.69
N ALA A 82 7.67 -9.68 -16.73
CA ALA A 82 7.71 -10.04 -15.32
C ALA A 82 6.36 -10.51 -14.73
N PRO A 83 5.19 -9.87 -15.00
CA PRO A 83 3.90 -10.37 -14.54
C PRO A 83 3.57 -11.78 -15.05
N ARG A 84 3.68 -12.03 -16.37
CA ARG A 84 3.43 -13.37 -16.95
C ARG A 84 4.40 -14.42 -16.43
N ASP A 85 5.67 -14.03 -16.28
CA ASP A 85 6.73 -14.90 -15.77
C ASP A 85 6.45 -15.33 -14.32
N ILE A 86 6.03 -14.40 -13.47
CA ILE A 86 5.65 -14.65 -12.07
C ILE A 86 4.39 -15.53 -12.00
N THR A 87 3.34 -15.19 -12.76
CA THR A 87 2.11 -15.99 -12.87
C THR A 87 2.38 -17.42 -13.30
N ALA A 88 3.27 -17.62 -14.28
CA ALA A 88 3.73 -18.94 -14.73
C ALA A 88 4.63 -19.68 -13.69
N GLY A 89 4.78 -19.14 -12.48
CA GLY A 89 5.46 -19.76 -11.34
C GLY A 89 6.97 -19.52 -11.26
N LEU A 90 7.53 -18.60 -12.05
CA LEU A 90 8.99 -18.36 -12.11
C LEU A 90 9.47 -17.39 -11.01
N ILE A 91 9.17 -17.71 -9.75
CA ILE A 91 9.51 -16.90 -8.56
C ILE A 91 10.09 -17.76 -7.41
N GLY A 92 10.95 -17.16 -6.59
CA GLY A 92 11.47 -17.76 -5.36
C GLY A 92 12.05 -16.73 -4.39
N ALA A 93 12.34 -17.14 -3.15
CA ALA A 93 12.85 -16.24 -2.11
C ALA A 93 14.39 -16.26 -2.01
N LEU A 94 14.96 -15.10 -1.74
CA LEU A 94 16.38 -14.87 -1.46
C LEU A 94 16.52 -14.24 -0.07
N LEU A 95 17.42 -14.74 0.78
CA LEU A 95 17.67 -14.17 2.11
C LEU A 95 19.07 -13.58 2.19
N THR A 96 19.21 -12.30 2.57
CA THR A 96 20.52 -11.73 2.97
C THR A 96 20.60 -11.62 4.49
N CYS A 97 21.70 -12.11 5.07
CA CYS A 97 21.87 -12.20 6.52
C CYS A 97 23.06 -11.38 7.02
N LYS A 98 22.99 -10.95 8.28
CA LYS A 98 24.10 -10.34 8.99
C LYS A 98 25.26 -11.34 9.09
N LYS A 99 26.50 -10.84 8.91
CA LYS A 99 27.69 -11.69 8.78
C LYS A 99 27.93 -12.55 10.04
N GLY A 100 27.91 -13.87 9.88
CA GLY A 100 28.11 -14.85 10.96
C GLY A 100 26.84 -15.50 11.49
N ILE A 101 25.65 -15.13 10.98
CA ILE A 101 24.37 -15.75 11.33
C ILE A 101 24.13 -17.09 10.61
N LEU A 102 24.69 -17.26 9.40
CA LEU A 102 24.61 -18.48 8.61
C LEU A 102 25.82 -19.38 8.85
N THR A 103 25.57 -20.69 9.00
CA THR A 103 26.56 -21.76 9.16
C THR A 103 26.25 -22.93 8.22
N GLU A 104 27.13 -23.94 8.15
CA GLU A 104 26.91 -25.15 7.34
C GLU A 104 25.68 -25.96 7.77
N GLU A 105 25.22 -25.81 9.02
CA GLU A 105 24.02 -26.47 9.56
C GLU A 105 22.74 -25.60 9.41
N GLY A 106 22.87 -24.36 8.93
CA GLY A 106 21.78 -23.40 8.77
C GLY A 106 21.97 -22.11 9.59
N ARG A 107 20.86 -21.43 9.85
CA ARG A 107 20.77 -20.18 10.64
C ARG A 107 20.80 -20.47 12.14
N VAL A 108 21.46 -19.61 12.94
CA VAL A 108 21.75 -19.91 14.36
C VAL A 108 20.87 -19.18 15.39
N ASP A 109 20.12 -18.14 14.99
CA ASP A 109 19.26 -17.36 15.89
C ASP A 109 17.79 -17.85 15.98
N VAL A 110 17.37 -18.73 15.06
CA VAL A 110 16.02 -19.32 15.02
C VAL A 110 16.05 -20.84 14.90
N ASP A 111 14.99 -21.52 15.35
CA ASP A 111 14.79 -22.96 15.16
C ASP A 111 14.25 -23.30 13.77
N ARG A 112 13.53 -22.34 13.16
CA ARG A 112 12.97 -22.43 11.81
C ARG A 112 12.90 -21.08 11.13
N ASP A 113 13.34 -21.06 9.87
CA ASP A 113 12.89 -20.12 8.85
C ASP A 113 11.68 -20.72 8.14
N VAL A 114 10.63 -19.92 7.91
CA VAL A 114 9.44 -20.30 7.13
C VAL A 114 9.18 -19.22 6.09
N VAL A 115 9.09 -19.63 4.81
CA VAL A 115 8.89 -18.72 3.68
C VAL A 115 7.45 -18.88 3.16
N LEU A 116 6.71 -17.78 3.05
CA LEU A 116 5.35 -17.74 2.50
C LEU A 116 5.18 -16.57 1.52
N MET A 117 4.81 -16.91 0.29
CA MET A 117 4.24 -16.01 -0.71
C MET A 117 2.72 -15.96 -0.54
N PHE A 118 2.15 -14.77 -0.46
CA PHE A 118 0.71 -14.52 -0.64
C PHE A 118 0.51 -13.92 -2.03
N ASN A 119 -0.40 -14.50 -2.82
CA ASN A 119 -0.59 -14.15 -4.24
C ASN A 119 -1.97 -14.64 -4.73
N VAL A 120 -2.66 -13.81 -5.50
CA VAL A 120 -3.82 -14.18 -6.31
C VAL A 120 -3.29 -14.55 -7.70
N VAL A 121 -3.09 -15.86 -7.94
CA VAL A 121 -2.48 -16.31 -9.20
C VAL A 121 -3.54 -16.26 -10.29
N ASP A 122 -3.66 -15.13 -11.00
CA ASP A 122 -4.49 -15.01 -12.19
C ASP A 122 -3.88 -15.81 -13.35
N GLU A 123 -4.32 -17.05 -13.55
CA GLU A 123 -3.88 -17.91 -14.67
C GLU A 123 -4.32 -17.38 -16.04
N SER A 124 -5.16 -16.34 -16.16
CA SER A 124 -5.48 -15.72 -17.45
C SER A 124 -4.29 -14.97 -18.06
N MET A 125 -3.44 -14.35 -17.22
CA MET A 125 -2.17 -13.73 -17.64
C MET A 125 -1.07 -14.76 -17.97
N SER A 126 -1.23 -16.01 -17.55
CA SER A 126 -0.23 -17.09 -17.64
C SER A 126 0.24 -17.34 -19.07
N TRP A 127 1.54 -17.58 -19.24
CA TRP A 127 2.12 -18.09 -20.50
C TRP A 127 1.47 -19.41 -20.97
N TYR A 128 0.76 -20.10 -20.08
CA TYR A 128 0.13 -21.40 -20.35
C TYR A 128 -1.39 -21.35 -20.54
N GLN A 129 -2.05 -20.18 -20.52
CA GLN A 129 -3.52 -20.11 -20.52
C GLN A 129 -4.18 -20.84 -21.73
N GLU A 130 -3.69 -20.63 -22.96
CA GLU A 130 -4.20 -21.36 -24.14
C GLU A 130 -4.01 -22.89 -24.00
N HIS A 131 -2.90 -23.32 -23.40
CA HIS A 131 -2.62 -24.74 -23.15
C HIS A 131 -3.51 -25.32 -22.05
N ASN A 132 -3.77 -24.56 -20.98
CA ASN A 132 -4.67 -24.92 -19.89
C ASN A 132 -6.09 -25.10 -20.42
N ILE A 133 -6.60 -24.13 -21.19
CA ILE A 133 -7.92 -24.19 -21.85
C ILE A 133 -8.01 -25.44 -22.75
N GLN A 134 -7.02 -25.68 -23.62
CA GLN A 134 -7.00 -26.86 -24.50
C GLN A 134 -6.88 -28.21 -23.76
N THR A 135 -6.41 -28.22 -22.51
CA THR A 135 -6.11 -29.46 -21.76
C THR A 135 -7.18 -29.80 -20.72
N PHE A 136 -7.78 -28.80 -20.08
CA PHE A 136 -8.68 -28.98 -18.93
C PHE A 136 -10.14 -28.62 -19.22
N CYS A 137 -10.43 -27.70 -20.14
CA CYS A 137 -11.81 -27.40 -20.54
C CYS A 137 -12.40 -28.55 -21.36
N SER A 138 -13.65 -28.93 -21.08
CA SER A 138 -14.32 -30.06 -21.75
C SER A 138 -14.82 -29.73 -23.17
N ASP A 139 -15.07 -28.44 -23.45
CA ASP A 139 -15.26 -27.89 -24.79
C ASP A 139 -14.45 -26.58 -24.93
N PRO A 140 -13.17 -26.65 -25.31
CA PRO A 140 -12.31 -25.47 -25.47
C PRO A 140 -12.78 -24.46 -26.53
N ALA A 141 -13.75 -24.83 -27.39
CA ALA A 141 -14.27 -23.97 -28.44
C ALA A 141 -15.53 -23.17 -28.01
N SER A 142 -16.04 -23.39 -26.79
CA SER A 142 -17.13 -22.63 -26.20
C SER A 142 -16.71 -21.74 -25.02
N VAL A 143 -15.41 -21.68 -24.72
CA VAL A 143 -14.86 -20.78 -23.69
C VAL A 143 -14.72 -19.39 -24.30
N ASP A 144 -15.25 -18.38 -23.61
CA ASP A 144 -15.00 -16.98 -23.91
C ASP A 144 -13.97 -16.44 -22.90
N PRO A 145 -12.75 -16.04 -23.31
CA PRO A 145 -11.75 -15.49 -22.40
C PRO A 145 -12.12 -14.13 -21.80
N ASP A 146 -13.07 -13.41 -22.41
CA ASP A 146 -13.53 -12.08 -21.99
C ASP A 146 -14.74 -12.15 -21.02
N ASP A 147 -15.17 -13.36 -20.64
CA ASP A 147 -16.26 -13.60 -19.68
C ASP A 147 -15.80 -13.43 -18.21
N PRO A 148 -16.46 -12.58 -17.40
CA PRO A 148 -16.02 -12.31 -16.02
C PRO A 148 -16.05 -13.53 -15.10
N ASP A 149 -17.08 -14.37 -15.16
CA ASP A 149 -17.16 -15.60 -14.36
C ASP A 149 -16.00 -16.55 -14.70
N PHE A 150 -15.61 -16.63 -15.98
CA PHE A 150 -14.43 -17.38 -16.40
C PHE A 150 -13.12 -16.75 -15.89
N GLN A 151 -12.93 -15.44 -15.98
CA GLN A 151 -11.74 -14.77 -15.47
C GLN A 151 -11.58 -14.96 -13.95
N GLU A 152 -12.64 -14.71 -13.19
CA GLU A 152 -12.75 -15.01 -11.75
C GLU A 152 -12.38 -16.46 -11.43
N SER A 153 -12.87 -17.42 -12.22
CA SER A 153 -12.56 -18.86 -12.02
C SER A 153 -11.08 -19.22 -12.23
N ASN A 154 -10.27 -18.33 -12.83
CA ASN A 154 -8.83 -18.47 -13.00
C ASN A 154 -8.01 -17.67 -11.96
N MET A 155 -8.65 -16.90 -11.05
CA MET A 155 -7.96 -16.15 -9.99
C MET A 155 -7.72 -17.03 -8.76
N MET A 156 -6.52 -17.60 -8.66
CA MET A 156 -6.21 -18.63 -7.67
C MET A 156 -5.62 -18.03 -6.38
N HIS A 157 -6.46 -17.51 -5.47
CA HIS A 157 -6.04 -16.97 -4.17
C HIS A 157 -5.28 -18.02 -3.33
N ALA A 158 -3.95 -17.87 -3.21
CA ALA A 158 -3.07 -18.92 -2.73
C ALA A 158 -1.96 -18.46 -1.79
N ILE A 159 -1.50 -19.39 -0.93
CA ILE A 159 -0.27 -19.26 -0.14
C ILE A 159 0.74 -20.29 -0.66
N ASN A 160 1.87 -19.84 -1.23
CA ASN A 160 2.83 -20.70 -1.94
C ASN A 160 2.20 -21.59 -3.05
N GLY A 161 1.11 -21.16 -3.70
CA GLY A 161 0.36 -21.97 -4.66
C GLY A 161 -0.58 -23.03 -4.04
N TYR A 162 -0.78 -22.99 -2.71
CA TYR A 162 -1.72 -23.84 -1.99
C TYR A 162 -2.97 -23.05 -1.60
N MET A 163 -4.15 -23.65 -1.82
CA MET A 163 -5.48 -23.03 -1.70
C MET A 163 -6.36 -23.81 -0.71
N TYR A 164 -7.45 -23.21 -0.24
CA TYR A 164 -8.47 -23.89 0.59
C TYR A 164 -7.91 -24.65 1.81
N GLY A 165 -6.79 -24.17 2.37
CA GLY A 165 -6.10 -24.81 3.51
C GLY A 165 -5.35 -26.11 3.18
N ASN A 166 -5.08 -26.42 1.91
CA ASN A 166 -4.36 -27.63 1.50
C ASN A 166 -2.81 -27.54 1.65
N LEU A 167 -2.29 -26.42 2.16
CA LEU A 167 -0.88 -26.22 2.48
C LEU A 167 -0.36 -27.30 3.43
N LEU A 168 0.82 -27.86 3.11
CA LEU A 168 1.44 -28.96 3.85
C LEU A 168 1.63 -28.63 5.35
N ASP A 169 1.25 -29.56 6.23
CA ASP A 169 1.26 -29.40 7.71
C ASP A 169 2.61 -28.87 8.25
N MET A 170 2.70 -27.56 8.45
CA MET A 170 3.85 -26.90 9.08
C MET A 170 3.90 -27.22 10.57
N LYS A 171 5.06 -27.69 11.05
CA LYS A 171 5.23 -28.18 12.45
C LYS A 171 6.29 -27.36 13.16
N LEU A 172 5.83 -26.48 14.05
CA LEU A 172 6.65 -25.60 14.88
C LEU A 172 6.74 -26.14 16.32
N CYS A 173 7.85 -25.85 17.01
CA CYS A 173 8.03 -26.24 18.40
C CYS A 173 7.61 -25.12 19.35
N GLN A 174 6.74 -25.41 20.31
CA GLN A 174 6.33 -24.46 21.35
C GLN A 174 7.54 -23.86 22.07
N GLY A 175 7.55 -22.54 22.24
CA GLY A 175 8.62 -21.81 22.94
C GLY A 175 9.96 -21.74 22.19
N ARG A 176 10.03 -22.11 20.90
CA ARG A 176 11.22 -21.90 20.06
C ARG A 176 11.04 -20.74 19.08
N PRO A 177 12.07 -19.90 18.84
CA PRO A 177 11.97 -18.79 17.91
C PRO A 177 11.84 -19.26 16.45
N VAL A 178 10.95 -18.61 15.71
CA VAL A 178 10.65 -18.84 14.29
C VAL A 178 10.76 -17.51 13.55
N ALA A 179 11.44 -17.49 12.41
CA ALA A 179 11.41 -16.38 11.46
C ALA A 179 10.39 -16.66 10.35
N TRP A 180 9.48 -15.72 10.15
CA TRP A 180 8.52 -15.71 9.05
C TRP A 180 9.02 -14.74 7.99
N HIS A 181 9.40 -15.29 6.84
CA HIS A 181 9.81 -14.56 5.65
C HIS A 181 8.59 -14.50 4.72
N LEU A 182 7.88 -13.37 4.80
CA LEU A 182 6.61 -13.16 4.11
C LEU A 182 6.80 -12.19 2.94
N PHE A 183 6.13 -12.45 1.83
CA PHE A 183 6.02 -11.50 0.74
C PHE A 183 4.67 -11.59 0.01
N GLY A 184 4.20 -10.44 -0.45
CA GLY A 184 3.08 -10.35 -1.40
C GLY A 184 3.62 -10.30 -2.83
N MET A 185 2.80 -10.70 -3.81
CA MET A 185 3.13 -10.60 -5.24
C MET A 185 1.85 -10.67 -6.06
N GLY A 186 1.71 -9.88 -7.13
CA GLY A 186 0.56 -9.95 -8.03
C GLY A 186 0.08 -8.59 -8.55
N ASN A 187 -1.22 -8.30 -8.48
CA ASN A 187 -1.84 -7.11 -9.06
C ASN A 187 -2.54 -6.21 -8.01
N GLU A 188 -3.38 -5.26 -8.44
CA GLU A 188 -4.13 -4.33 -7.56
C GLU A 188 -4.94 -5.07 -6.47
N VAL A 189 -5.52 -6.22 -6.79
CA VAL A 189 -6.27 -7.07 -5.83
C VAL A 189 -5.39 -7.71 -4.74
N ASP A 190 -4.06 -7.74 -4.90
CA ASP A 190 -3.14 -8.46 -3.98
C ASP A 190 -2.86 -7.72 -2.66
N ILE A 191 -3.92 -7.26 -2.00
CA ILE A 191 -3.91 -6.79 -0.62
C ILE A 191 -4.07 -8.01 0.29
N HIS A 192 -3.02 -8.35 1.04
CA HIS A 192 -3.03 -9.54 1.90
C HIS A 192 -2.80 -9.19 3.37
N SER A 193 -3.86 -9.21 4.16
CA SER A 193 -3.80 -9.09 5.62
C SER A 193 -3.60 -10.45 6.28
N ALA A 194 -2.34 -10.91 6.33
CA ALA A 194 -1.93 -12.20 6.87
C ALA A 194 -2.06 -12.25 8.41
N TYR A 195 -3.01 -13.04 8.93
CA TYR A 195 -3.35 -13.12 10.34
C TYR A 195 -3.00 -14.49 10.96
N PHE A 196 -2.24 -14.46 12.06
CA PHE A 196 -1.68 -15.64 12.72
C PHE A 196 -2.48 -15.98 13.99
N GLN A 197 -3.59 -16.70 13.84
CA GLN A 197 -4.57 -16.88 14.92
C GLN A 197 -3.97 -17.36 16.25
N GLY A 198 -4.37 -16.71 17.35
CA GLY A 198 -4.00 -17.09 18.72
C GLY A 198 -2.52 -16.93 19.07
N ASN A 199 -1.74 -16.26 18.22
CA ASN A 199 -0.32 -15.96 18.38
C ASN A 199 -0.09 -14.47 18.05
N THR A 200 1.11 -13.96 18.37
CA THR A 200 1.51 -12.60 17.95
C THR A 200 2.94 -12.60 17.38
N LEU A 201 3.29 -11.51 16.71
CA LEU A 201 4.50 -11.34 15.91
C LEU A 201 5.28 -10.12 16.36
N LEU A 202 6.57 -10.07 16.04
CA LEU A 202 7.38 -8.86 16.05
C LEU A 202 7.85 -8.57 14.62
N ASP A 203 7.33 -7.49 14.01
CA ASP A 203 7.88 -6.91 12.78
C ASP A 203 8.67 -5.65 13.12
N ARG A 204 9.93 -5.56 12.64
CA ARG A 204 10.82 -4.40 12.86
C ARG A 204 10.91 -3.91 14.32
N GLY A 205 10.65 -4.78 15.29
CA GLY A 205 10.62 -4.51 16.74
C GLY A 205 9.24 -4.15 17.33
N HIS A 206 8.22 -3.97 16.50
CA HIS A 206 6.84 -3.64 16.87
C HIS A 206 5.95 -4.87 17.00
N ARG A 207 5.03 -4.88 17.95
CA ARG A 207 4.08 -5.99 18.16
C ARG A 207 2.92 -5.91 17.16
N ALA A 208 2.75 -6.97 16.37
CA ALA A 208 1.66 -7.14 15.40
C ALA A 208 1.00 -8.52 15.54
N ASP A 209 -0.13 -8.73 14.86
CA ASP A 209 -0.84 -10.01 14.76
C ASP A 209 -1.41 -10.25 13.36
N THR A 210 -1.91 -9.20 12.72
CA THR A 210 -2.07 -9.06 11.26
C THR A 210 -0.83 -8.40 10.65
N LEU A 211 -0.37 -8.84 9.48
CA LEU A 211 0.62 -8.15 8.65
C LEU A 211 0.07 -7.94 7.24
N SER A 212 0.15 -6.71 6.73
CA SER A 212 -0.22 -6.38 5.35
C SER A 212 0.94 -6.67 4.38
N LEU A 213 0.61 -7.25 3.23
CA LEU A 213 1.52 -7.51 2.12
C LEU A 213 0.83 -7.08 0.82
N PHE A 214 1.58 -6.46 -0.09
CA PHE A 214 1.16 -5.98 -1.41
C PHE A 214 2.15 -6.52 -2.47
N PRO A 215 1.97 -6.29 -3.78
CA PRO A 215 2.88 -6.79 -4.81
C PRO A 215 4.35 -6.39 -4.59
N ALA A 216 5.21 -7.36 -4.30
CA ALA A 216 6.62 -7.19 -3.91
C ALA A 216 6.88 -6.49 -2.54
N THR A 217 5.91 -6.40 -1.64
CA THR A 217 6.17 -6.07 -0.23
C THR A 217 6.96 -7.19 0.43
N PHE A 218 8.10 -6.88 1.04
CA PHE A 218 8.95 -7.87 1.75
C PHE A 218 8.96 -7.64 3.27
N VAL A 219 8.71 -8.70 4.04
CA VAL A 219 8.65 -8.66 5.51
C VAL A 219 9.44 -9.82 6.13
N THR A 220 10.15 -9.54 7.23
CA THR A 220 10.70 -10.57 8.13
C THR A 220 10.17 -10.36 9.54
N ALA A 221 9.20 -11.17 9.95
CA ALA A 221 8.61 -11.14 11.28
C ALA A 221 9.14 -12.27 12.16
N ALA A 222 9.30 -12.01 13.46
CA ALA A 222 9.70 -13.02 14.45
C ALA A 222 8.52 -13.48 15.31
N MET A 223 8.41 -14.78 15.56
CA MET A 223 7.40 -15.38 16.43
C MET A 223 8.05 -16.35 17.44
N VAL A 224 7.49 -16.42 18.65
CA VAL A 224 7.70 -17.56 19.56
C VAL A 224 6.32 -18.16 19.87
N PRO A 225 5.96 -19.33 19.31
CA PRO A 225 4.62 -19.87 19.45
C PRO A 225 4.38 -20.37 20.87
N LEU A 226 3.43 -19.76 21.58
CA LEU A 226 3.14 -20.05 22.99
C LEU A 226 2.08 -21.14 23.17
N ALA A 227 1.13 -21.29 22.23
CA ALA A 227 -0.05 -22.14 22.39
C ALA A 227 -0.01 -23.41 21.53
N THR A 228 -0.20 -24.59 22.13
CA THR A 228 -0.18 -25.88 21.43
C THR A 228 -1.51 -26.17 20.73
N GLY A 229 -1.48 -26.42 19.42
CA GLY A 229 -2.65 -26.85 18.64
C GLY A 229 -2.39 -26.76 17.13
N LYS A 230 -3.40 -27.08 16.31
CA LYS A 230 -3.44 -26.65 14.90
C LYS A 230 -4.06 -25.26 14.85
N TRP A 231 -3.33 -24.29 14.31
CA TRP A 231 -3.75 -22.90 14.18
C TRP A 231 -3.99 -22.57 12.71
N LEU A 232 -4.99 -21.74 12.43
CA LEU A 232 -5.23 -21.22 11.10
C LEU A 232 -4.30 -20.01 10.85
N LEU A 233 -3.71 -19.99 9.67
CA LEU A 233 -3.16 -18.80 9.03
C LEU A 233 -4.10 -18.48 7.86
N SER A 234 -4.57 -17.24 7.79
CA SER A 234 -5.50 -16.79 6.75
C SER A 234 -5.21 -15.35 6.34
N CYS A 235 -5.58 -14.99 5.12
CA CYS A 235 -5.85 -13.58 4.80
C CYS A 235 -7.12 -13.14 5.55
N GLN A 236 -7.21 -11.86 5.93
CA GLN A 236 -8.41 -11.25 6.53
C GLN A 236 -8.91 -10.04 5.72
N VAL A 237 -8.58 -9.99 4.43
CA VAL A 237 -9.41 -9.29 3.45
C VAL A 237 -10.64 -10.16 3.19
N ASN A 238 -11.83 -9.56 3.17
CA ASN A 238 -13.09 -10.29 3.14
C ASN A 238 -13.27 -11.17 1.89
N ASP A 239 -12.95 -10.66 0.70
CA ASP A 239 -13.25 -11.38 -0.54
C ASP A 239 -12.23 -12.51 -0.76
N HIS A 240 -10.97 -12.26 -0.41
CA HIS A 240 -9.91 -13.28 -0.20
C HIS A 240 -10.26 -14.37 0.85
N LEU A 241 -11.32 -14.19 1.64
CA LEU A 241 -11.83 -15.15 2.61
C LEU A 241 -13.16 -15.81 2.16
N GLN A 242 -13.88 -15.21 1.21
CA GLN A 242 -15.29 -15.51 0.90
C GLN A 242 -15.59 -15.68 -0.61
N ALA A 243 -14.72 -16.37 -1.35
CA ALA A 243 -15.00 -16.85 -2.72
C ALA A 243 -16.12 -17.93 -2.81
N GLN A 244 -17.22 -17.77 -2.05
CA GLN A 244 -18.41 -18.63 -2.02
C GLN A 244 -19.69 -17.86 -1.60
N LEU A 245 -20.60 -17.65 -2.57
CA LEU A 245 -22.06 -17.43 -2.45
C LEU A 245 -22.61 -16.69 -1.20
N VAL A 246 -23.10 -15.47 -1.44
CA VAL A 246 -23.58 -14.48 -0.45
C VAL A 246 -25.12 -14.38 -0.38
N GLU A 247 -25.67 -14.05 0.80
CA GLU A 247 -26.92 -13.26 1.02
C GLU A 247 -26.97 -12.84 2.52
N ARG A 248 -27.21 -11.59 2.98
CA ARG A 248 -27.68 -10.29 2.43
C ARG A 248 -27.92 -9.31 3.63
N GLY A 249 -27.55 -7.99 3.75
CA GLY A 249 -27.70 -7.17 5.02
C GLY A 249 -28.20 -5.69 5.29
N ALA A 250 -27.79 -5.09 6.45
CA ALA A 250 -28.16 -3.80 7.18
C ALA A 250 -28.78 -3.83 8.61
N TYR A 251 -28.77 -2.82 9.51
CA TYR A 251 -28.66 -1.35 9.35
C TYR A 251 -28.16 -0.56 10.60
N ASN A 252 -27.66 0.66 10.33
CA ASN A 252 -27.27 1.81 11.16
C ASN A 252 -27.82 1.99 12.61
N THR A 253 -26.96 1.77 13.61
CA THR A 253 -26.72 2.66 14.78
C THR A 253 -25.21 2.64 15.08
N ARG A 254 -24.69 3.37 16.09
CA ARG A 254 -23.24 3.42 16.43
C ARG A 254 -22.61 2.02 16.45
N VAL A 255 -21.93 1.66 15.36
CA VAL A 255 -21.61 0.26 15.01
C VAL A 255 -20.59 -0.34 15.97
N VAL A 256 -19.58 0.46 16.31
CA VAL A 256 -18.44 0.04 17.13
C VAL A 256 -18.86 -0.31 18.56
N GLY A 257 -18.63 -1.58 18.92
CA GLY A 257 -18.92 -2.14 20.24
C GLY A 257 -18.11 -1.55 21.40
N PRO A 258 -18.40 -1.97 22.65
CA PRO A 258 -17.73 -1.46 23.85
C PRO A 258 -16.23 -1.77 23.88
N VAL A 259 -15.41 -0.74 24.13
CA VAL A 259 -13.94 -0.87 24.23
C VAL A 259 -13.53 -1.83 25.35
N LEU A 260 -13.01 -3.00 24.98
CA LEU A 260 -12.40 -3.95 25.91
C LEU A 260 -10.97 -3.50 26.24
N ARG A 261 -10.52 -3.70 27.47
CA ARG A 261 -9.19 -3.25 27.94
C ARG A 261 -8.56 -4.25 28.90
N ALA A 262 -7.24 -4.40 28.83
CA ALA A 262 -6.45 -5.21 29.76
C ALA A 262 -4.96 -4.82 29.73
N GLU A 263 -4.22 -5.22 30.76
CA GLU A 263 -2.75 -5.13 30.82
C GLU A 263 -2.08 -6.50 30.60
N VAL A 264 -0.80 -6.51 30.23
CA VAL A 264 -0.03 -7.77 30.09
C VAL A 264 0.00 -8.54 31.41
N GLY A 265 -0.47 -9.78 31.38
CA GLY A 265 -0.68 -10.64 32.55
C GLY A 265 -2.15 -10.81 32.98
N ASP A 266 -3.07 -10.01 32.45
CA ASP A 266 -4.51 -10.12 32.74
C ASP A 266 -5.17 -11.34 32.06
N ILE A 267 -6.33 -11.71 32.61
CA ILE A 267 -7.24 -12.70 32.03
C ILE A 267 -8.61 -12.03 31.83
N LEU A 268 -9.02 -11.85 30.57
CA LEU A 268 -10.34 -11.30 30.23
C LEU A 268 -11.38 -12.42 30.27
N GLN A 269 -12.49 -12.20 30.97
CA GLN A 269 -13.66 -13.07 30.89
C GLN A 269 -14.85 -12.32 30.27
N VAL A 270 -15.20 -12.67 29.03
CA VAL A 270 -16.25 -11.99 28.27
C VAL A 270 -17.51 -12.87 28.26
N VAL A 271 -18.51 -12.45 29.03
CA VAL A 271 -19.83 -13.10 29.09
C VAL A 271 -20.71 -12.59 27.95
N PHE A 272 -20.71 -13.31 26.84
CA PHE A 272 -21.57 -13.02 25.69
C PHE A 272 -22.97 -13.60 25.89
N LEU A 273 -24.00 -12.82 25.53
CA LEU A 273 -25.41 -13.24 25.52
C LEU A 273 -25.99 -12.84 24.16
N ASN A 274 -26.24 -13.82 23.30
CA ASN A 274 -26.82 -13.55 21.99
C ASN A 274 -28.31 -13.21 22.13
N LYS A 275 -28.72 -12.08 21.55
CA LYS A 275 -30.11 -11.59 21.51
C LYS A 275 -30.66 -11.43 20.09
N ALA A 276 -29.87 -11.74 19.07
CA ALA A 276 -30.29 -11.72 17.68
C ALA A 276 -31.10 -12.98 17.32
N ASP A 277 -31.57 -13.00 16.08
CA ASP A 277 -32.27 -14.12 15.42
C ASP A 277 -31.32 -15.15 14.77
N ARG A 278 -30.03 -14.82 14.61
CA ARG A 278 -28.95 -15.69 14.10
C ARG A 278 -27.93 -16.08 15.18
N SER A 279 -27.13 -17.11 14.93
CA SER A 279 -26.01 -17.51 15.79
C SER A 279 -24.78 -16.65 15.49
N TYR A 280 -24.10 -16.16 16.52
CA TYR A 280 -22.91 -15.30 16.43
C TYR A 280 -21.85 -15.70 17.46
N SER A 281 -20.64 -15.17 17.36
CA SER A 281 -19.54 -15.42 18.30
C SER A 281 -18.78 -14.14 18.68
N ILE A 282 -17.66 -14.28 19.39
CA ILE A 282 -16.64 -13.24 19.53
C ILE A 282 -15.25 -13.87 19.37
N GLN A 283 -14.49 -13.38 18.40
CA GLN A 283 -13.09 -13.70 18.12
C GLN A 283 -12.23 -12.45 18.38
N PRO A 284 -11.23 -12.49 19.29
CA PRO A 284 -10.31 -11.38 19.51
C PRO A 284 -9.09 -11.43 18.57
N HIS A 285 -8.58 -10.26 18.19
CA HIS A 285 -7.20 -10.05 17.74
C HIS A 285 -6.25 -9.92 18.93
N GLY A 286 -4.93 -10.09 18.70
CA GLY A 286 -3.85 -9.88 19.68
C GLY A 286 -3.81 -10.76 20.93
N LEU A 287 -4.86 -11.53 21.25
CA LEU A 287 -4.97 -12.30 22.50
C LEU A 287 -4.73 -13.80 22.33
N HIS A 288 -4.27 -14.42 23.42
CA HIS A 288 -4.11 -15.87 23.52
C HIS A 288 -5.34 -16.52 24.16
N PHE A 289 -5.73 -17.70 23.70
CA PHE A 289 -6.92 -18.40 24.17
C PHE A 289 -6.83 -19.91 23.95
N ASP A 290 -7.44 -20.71 24.84
CA ASP A 290 -7.63 -22.14 24.60
C ASP A 290 -8.60 -22.36 23.43
N LYS A 291 -8.44 -23.45 22.68
CA LYS A 291 -9.31 -23.79 21.53
C LYS A 291 -10.81 -23.80 21.84
N GLN A 292 -11.21 -24.15 23.06
CA GLN A 292 -12.61 -24.11 23.53
C GLN A 292 -13.23 -22.69 23.57
N TYR A 293 -12.40 -21.64 23.64
CA TYR A 293 -12.78 -20.23 23.67
C TYR A 293 -12.53 -19.48 22.35
N GLN A 294 -12.22 -20.21 21.27
CA GLN A 294 -12.04 -19.65 19.93
C GLN A 294 -13.40 -19.26 19.32
N GLY A 295 -13.49 -18.09 18.70
CA GLY A 295 -14.72 -17.56 18.09
C GLY A 295 -14.98 -18.04 16.65
N THR A 296 -13.95 -18.53 15.95
CA THR A 296 -14.05 -19.06 14.58
C THR A 296 -13.97 -20.59 14.55
N SER A 297 -14.67 -21.25 13.61
CA SER A 297 -14.65 -22.71 13.46
C SER A 297 -13.85 -23.17 12.23
N TYR A 298 -13.10 -24.26 12.38
CA TYR A 298 -12.43 -25.00 11.30
C TYR A 298 -12.04 -26.41 11.74
N GLN A 299 -11.58 -27.22 10.78
CA GLN A 299 -11.22 -28.63 10.95
C GLN A 299 -9.86 -28.81 11.67
N ASP A 300 -9.86 -28.71 13.00
CA ASP A 300 -8.72 -29.06 13.88
C ASP A 300 -9.00 -30.26 14.81
N GLY A 301 -10.24 -30.80 14.78
CA GLY A 301 -10.69 -31.89 15.65
C GLY A 301 -11.16 -31.48 17.05
N VAL A 302 -11.26 -30.18 17.36
CA VAL A 302 -11.67 -29.66 18.67
C VAL A 302 -13.06 -29.02 18.62
N GLU A 303 -13.92 -29.36 19.59
CA GLU A 303 -15.24 -28.76 19.78
C GLU A 303 -15.12 -27.31 20.29
N LYS A 304 -15.85 -26.38 19.66
CA LYS A 304 -15.78 -24.93 19.92
C LYS A 304 -17.18 -24.40 20.27
N PRO A 305 -17.68 -24.62 21.50
CA PRO A 305 -19.01 -24.13 21.90
C PRO A 305 -19.15 -22.60 21.84
N GLY A 306 -18.02 -21.87 21.81
CA GLY A 306 -17.98 -20.43 21.61
C GLY A 306 -18.06 -19.95 20.16
N SER A 307 -17.91 -20.81 19.13
CA SER A 307 -17.78 -20.34 17.74
C SER A 307 -19.11 -20.09 17.00
N ALA A 308 -20.24 -20.48 17.60
CA ALA A 308 -21.58 -20.22 17.07
C ALA A 308 -22.62 -20.25 18.23
N VAL A 309 -22.70 -19.16 18.99
CA VAL A 309 -23.59 -19.07 20.15
C VAL A 309 -25.01 -18.77 19.69
N SER A 310 -25.92 -19.72 19.86
CA SER A 310 -27.30 -19.63 19.33
C SER A 310 -28.14 -18.51 19.97
N PRO A 311 -29.19 -18.01 19.27
CA PRO A 311 -30.16 -17.06 19.81
C PRO A 311 -30.62 -17.37 21.24
N GLY A 312 -30.63 -16.34 22.10
CA GLY A 312 -31.01 -16.44 23.52
C GLY A 312 -30.01 -17.17 24.42
N SER A 313 -28.96 -17.78 23.86
CA SER A 313 -27.94 -18.50 24.62
C SER A 313 -26.82 -17.58 25.10
N ARG A 314 -26.12 -18.01 26.17
CA ARG A 314 -24.94 -17.31 26.68
C ARG A 314 -23.71 -18.19 26.58
N PHE A 315 -22.56 -17.58 26.32
CA PHE A 315 -21.25 -18.20 26.44
C PHE A 315 -20.34 -17.35 27.35
N THR A 316 -19.18 -17.87 27.73
CA THR A 316 -18.20 -17.11 28.50
C THR A 316 -16.81 -17.45 27.98
N TYR A 317 -16.29 -16.55 27.16
CA TYR A 317 -14.93 -16.62 26.65
C TYR A 317 -13.95 -16.33 27.79
N THR A 318 -12.79 -16.99 27.79
CA THR A 318 -11.66 -16.67 28.66
C THR A 318 -10.42 -16.51 27.80
N TRP A 319 -9.82 -15.31 27.82
CA TRP A 319 -8.66 -14.93 27.01
C TRP A 319 -7.53 -14.44 27.92
N GLN A 320 -6.28 -14.60 27.49
CA GLN A 320 -5.07 -14.31 28.27
C GLN A 320 -4.18 -13.30 27.54
N VAL A 321 -3.68 -12.30 28.27
CA VAL A 321 -2.79 -11.26 27.74
C VAL A 321 -1.33 -11.67 27.99
N LEU A 322 -0.83 -12.66 27.24
CA LEU A 322 0.54 -13.16 27.40
C LEU A 322 1.60 -12.26 26.75
N ASP A 323 1.25 -11.68 25.60
CA ASP A 323 2.03 -10.67 24.88
C ASP A 323 1.35 -9.30 24.96
N GLY A 324 2.11 -8.25 24.62
CA GLY A 324 1.60 -6.89 24.48
C GLY A 324 2.67 -5.98 23.86
N PRO A 325 2.56 -4.65 24.05
CA PRO A 325 3.47 -3.68 23.44
C PRO A 325 4.93 -3.94 23.78
N SER A 326 5.81 -3.83 22.78
CA SER A 326 7.26 -4.04 22.84
C SER A 326 7.97 -2.96 23.70
N LEU A 327 9.23 -2.62 23.42
CA LEU A 327 9.88 -1.42 23.99
C LEU A 327 9.78 -0.18 23.07
N SER A 328 9.64 -0.36 21.75
CA SER A 328 9.42 0.75 20.79
C SER A 328 7.96 1.20 20.72
N ASP A 329 7.02 0.29 20.97
CA ASP A 329 5.58 0.54 20.84
C ASP A 329 5.03 1.66 21.78
N PRO A 330 3.85 2.22 21.48
CA PRO A 330 3.10 3.02 22.45
C PRO A 330 2.75 2.23 23.73
N PRO A 331 2.39 2.88 24.86
CA PRO A 331 2.13 2.18 26.13
C PRO A 331 0.88 1.28 26.13
N CYS A 332 0.03 1.43 25.13
CA CYS A 332 -1.06 0.51 24.79
C CYS A 332 -1.13 0.38 23.27
N LEU A 333 -1.52 -0.80 22.80
CA LEU A 333 -1.82 -1.08 21.39
C LEU A 333 -3.31 -1.37 21.21
N SER A 334 -3.82 -0.88 20.09
CA SER A 334 -5.10 -1.25 19.50
C SER A 334 -5.08 -2.70 18.99
N TYR A 335 -6.22 -3.38 19.17
CA TYR A 335 -6.62 -4.62 18.49
C TYR A 335 -8.13 -4.54 18.24
N LEU A 336 -8.70 -5.43 17.43
CA LEU A 336 -10.14 -5.53 17.24
C LEU A 336 -10.72 -6.83 17.84
N TYR A 337 -12.03 -6.89 17.98
CA TYR A 337 -12.76 -8.14 18.17
C TYR A 337 -13.98 -8.12 17.26
N TYR A 338 -14.34 -9.28 16.73
CA TYR A 338 -15.38 -9.43 15.71
C TYR A 338 -16.18 -10.72 15.96
N SER A 339 -17.39 -10.85 15.41
CA SER A 339 -18.02 -12.17 15.34
C SER A 339 -17.36 -12.98 14.22
N GLY A 340 -16.93 -14.18 14.57
CA GLY A 340 -16.18 -15.10 13.70
C GLY A 340 -17.01 -16.33 13.29
N SER A 341 -18.34 -16.27 13.42
CA SER A 341 -19.23 -17.35 12.98
C SER A 341 -19.34 -17.37 11.46
N SER A 342 -19.52 -16.20 10.85
CA SER A 342 -19.50 -15.94 9.39
C SER A 342 -18.81 -14.59 9.20
N PRO A 343 -17.46 -14.53 9.11
CA PRO A 343 -16.72 -13.29 9.32
C PRO A 343 -17.13 -12.09 8.45
N VAL A 344 -17.44 -12.29 7.16
CA VAL A 344 -17.77 -11.18 6.25
C VAL A 344 -19.18 -10.68 6.48
N GLU A 345 -20.14 -11.60 6.58
CA GLU A 345 -21.54 -11.29 6.78
C GLU A 345 -21.80 -10.73 8.20
N ASP A 346 -21.06 -11.23 9.20
CA ASP A 346 -21.10 -10.77 10.57
C ASP A 346 -20.47 -9.37 10.74
N THR A 347 -19.33 -9.08 10.08
CA THR A 347 -18.63 -7.79 10.19
C THR A 347 -19.39 -6.68 9.46
N ASN A 348 -19.90 -6.94 8.26
CA ASN A 348 -20.80 -6.01 7.56
C ASN A 348 -22.15 -5.85 8.32
N ALA A 349 -22.62 -6.88 9.05
CA ALA A 349 -23.72 -6.73 10.02
C ALA A 349 -23.35 -5.93 11.29
N GLY A 350 -22.16 -5.34 11.33
CA GLY A 350 -21.71 -4.43 12.37
C GLY A 350 -21.19 -5.11 13.64
N LEU A 351 -20.93 -6.43 13.63
CA LEU A 351 -20.48 -7.17 14.81
C LEU A 351 -18.97 -7.04 15.04
N THR A 352 -18.52 -5.80 15.25
CA THR A 352 -17.12 -5.44 15.46
C THR A 352 -16.95 -4.45 16.63
N GLY A 353 -15.78 -4.46 17.28
CA GLY A 353 -15.45 -3.51 18.33
C GLY A 353 -13.97 -3.51 18.71
N PRO A 354 -13.53 -2.54 19.50
CA PRO A 354 -12.11 -2.30 19.76
C PRO A 354 -11.67 -2.96 21.07
N LEU A 355 -10.45 -3.47 21.04
CA LEU A 355 -9.72 -4.02 22.17
C LEU A 355 -8.44 -3.19 22.37
N LEU A 356 -8.04 -3.00 23.63
CA LEU A 356 -6.83 -2.28 24.00
C LEU A 356 -5.97 -3.13 24.94
N VAL A 357 -4.73 -3.39 24.55
CA VAL A 357 -3.75 -4.15 25.34
C VAL A 357 -2.61 -3.24 25.77
N CYS A 358 -2.39 -3.13 27.08
CA CYS A 358 -1.51 -2.15 27.69
C CYS A 358 -0.32 -2.78 28.42
N ARG A 359 0.79 -2.04 28.53
CA ARG A 359 1.89 -2.41 29.45
C ARG A 359 1.42 -2.34 30.90
N PRO A 360 1.94 -3.16 31.84
CA PRO A 360 1.53 -3.13 33.24
C PRO A 360 1.72 -1.76 33.91
N GLY A 361 0.70 -1.28 34.61
CA GLY A 361 0.65 0.04 35.25
C GLY A 361 0.49 1.21 34.27
N ALA A 362 0.07 0.97 33.02
CA ALA A 362 -0.24 2.03 32.06
C ALA A 362 -1.69 2.51 32.18
N LEU A 363 -2.62 1.66 32.63
CA LEU A 363 -4.01 2.00 32.93
C LEU A 363 -4.18 2.50 34.37
N GLY A 364 -5.07 3.47 34.58
CA GLY A 364 -5.48 3.94 35.91
C GLY A 364 -6.75 3.26 36.43
N ASP A 365 -7.17 3.62 37.65
CA ASP A 365 -8.31 3.06 38.41
C ASP A 365 -9.68 3.00 37.70
N HIS A 366 -9.80 3.57 36.50
CA HIS A 366 -11.01 3.61 35.67
C HIS A 366 -10.80 3.00 34.27
N GLY A 367 -9.69 2.28 34.05
CA GLY A 367 -9.32 1.71 32.75
C GLY A 367 -8.90 2.73 31.70
N LYS A 368 -8.77 4.02 32.05
CA LYS A 368 -8.23 5.06 31.16
C LYS A 368 -6.70 5.00 31.16
N GLN A 369 -6.06 5.24 30.02
CA GLN A 369 -4.60 5.32 29.94
C GLN A 369 -4.07 6.50 30.77
N THR A 370 -3.05 6.26 31.59
CA THR A 370 -2.43 7.28 32.44
C THR A 370 -1.66 8.30 31.59
N LYS A 371 -1.66 9.57 32.03
CA LYS A 371 -1.03 10.72 31.34
C LYS A 371 -1.63 11.04 29.95
N VAL A 372 -2.79 10.48 29.60
CA VAL A 372 -3.50 10.78 28.35
C VAL A 372 -4.78 11.54 28.64
N ASP A 373 -5.04 12.58 27.87
CA ASP A 373 -6.13 13.54 28.11
C ASP A 373 -7.35 13.16 27.28
N ARG A 374 -7.17 12.69 26.04
CA ARG A 374 -8.22 12.09 25.19
C ARG A 374 -7.77 10.76 24.59
N GLU A 375 -8.68 9.79 24.57
CA GLU A 375 -8.57 8.53 23.84
C GLU A 375 -9.74 8.50 22.84
N LEU A 376 -9.45 8.38 21.56
CA LEU A 376 -10.45 8.38 20.48
C LEU A 376 -10.30 7.11 19.63
N PHE A 377 -11.44 6.53 19.22
CA PHE A 377 -11.51 5.25 18.52
C PHE A 377 -12.24 5.45 17.19
N LEU A 378 -11.60 5.11 16.07
CA LEU A 378 -12.13 5.27 14.72
C LEU A 378 -12.00 3.96 13.92
N LEU A 379 -13.12 3.27 13.72
CA LEU A 379 -13.24 2.25 12.68
C LEU A 379 -13.51 2.94 11.34
N PHE A 380 -12.68 2.66 10.35
CA PHE A 380 -12.92 2.97 8.94
C PHE A 380 -13.27 1.66 8.24
N SER A 381 -14.32 1.69 7.41
CA SER A 381 -14.82 0.53 6.67
C SER A 381 -15.84 0.99 5.62
N VAL A 382 -15.78 0.43 4.42
CA VAL A 382 -16.89 0.38 3.47
C VAL A 382 -17.82 -0.73 3.94
N MET A 383 -18.86 -0.37 4.69
CA MET A 383 -19.83 -1.33 5.21
C MET A 383 -20.74 -1.75 4.06
N ASP A 384 -20.45 -2.90 3.45
CA ASP A 384 -21.22 -3.43 2.33
C ASP A 384 -22.47 -4.15 2.84
N GLU A 385 -23.60 -3.45 2.77
CA GLU A 385 -24.88 -3.98 3.23
C GLU A 385 -25.48 -5.02 2.25
N ASN A 386 -24.90 -5.22 1.06
CA ASN A 386 -25.21 -6.37 0.22
C ASN A 386 -24.70 -7.68 0.84
N LEU A 387 -23.59 -7.65 1.60
CA LEU A 387 -22.92 -8.84 2.16
C LEU A 387 -23.41 -9.28 3.56
N SER A 388 -24.11 -8.40 4.29
CA SER A 388 -24.46 -8.53 5.72
C SER A 388 -25.62 -9.55 5.97
N TRP A 389 -26.42 -9.50 7.06
CA TRP A 389 -27.35 -10.62 7.43
C TRP A 389 -28.89 -10.40 7.40
N TYR A 390 -29.32 -9.19 7.07
CA TYR A 390 -30.68 -8.65 7.03
C TYR A 390 -31.26 -7.99 5.71
N LEU A 391 -30.61 -7.94 4.54
CA LEU A 391 -31.01 -7.09 3.38
C LEU A 391 -32.38 -7.43 2.83
N GLN A 392 -32.80 -8.68 2.84
CA GLN A 392 -34.18 -9.00 2.48
C GLN A 392 -35.18 -8.32 3.42
N ARG A 393 -34.91 -8.29 4.74
CA ARG A 393 -35.70 -7.52 5.72
C ARG A 393 -35.60 -6.01 5.48
N ASN A 394 -34.48 -5.51 4.96
CA ASN A 394 -34.28 -4.09 4.69
C ASN A 394 -34.96 -3.64 3.38
N ILE A 395 -34.92 -4.44 2.32
CA ILE A 395 -35.74 -4.27 1.11
C ILE A 395 -37.23 -4.32 1.48
N GLU A 396 -37.65 -5.29 2.32
CA GLU A 396 -39.04 -5.39 2.81
C GLU A 396 -39.49 -4.21 3.70
N THR A 397 -38.57 -3.49 4.35
CA THR A 397 -38.87 -2.41 5.30
C THR A 397 -38.70 -1.01 4.71
N TYR A 398 -37.73 -0.83 3.80
CA TYR A 398 -37.28 0.47 3.28
C TYR A 398 -37.16 0.52 1.75
N GLY A 399 -37.12 -0.64 1.08
CA GLY A 399 -36.99 -0.74 -0.38
C GLY A 399 -38.27 -0.38 -1.14
N SER A 400 -38.24 -0.60 -2.45
CA SER A 400 -39.35 -0.28 -3.37
C SER A 400 -39.57 -1.38 -4.41
N GLU A 401 -40.61 -1.26 -5.23
CA GLU A 401 -40.83 -2.13 -6.40
C GLU A 401 -39.74 -2.00 -7.49
N GLN A 402 -38.74 -1.13 -7.29
CA GLN A 402 -37.57 -0.94 -8.17
C GLN A 402 -36.25 -1.37 -7.50
N SER A 403 -36.28 -1.95 -6.29
CA SER A 403 -35.07 -2.43 -5.60
C SER A 403 -34.68 -3.80 -6.14
N ASP A 404 -33.64 -3.84 -6.98
CA ASP A 404 -33.15 -5.04 -7.67
C ASP A 404 -31.74 -5.40 -7.17
N PRO A 405 -31.54 -6.51 -6.43
CA PRO A 405 -30.23 -6.92 -5.92
C PRO A 405 -29.18 -7.17 -7.00
N ASP A 406 -29.60 -7.48 -8.23
CA ASP A 406 -28.70 -7.86 -9.33
C ASP A 406 -28.26 -6.62 -10.16
N ASN A 407 -28.61 -5.41 -9.72
CA ASN A 407 -28.28 -4.14 -10.37
C ASN A 407 -27.12 -3.40 -9.68
N GLU A 408 -26.14 -2.97 -10.46
CA GLU A 408 -24.93 -2.26 -10.00
C GLU A 408 -25.24 -0.96 -9.22
N ASP A 409 -26.15 -0.11 -9.72
CA ASP A 409 -26.54 1.13 -9.00
C ASP A 409 -27.13 0.82 -7.61
N PHE A 410 -27.90 -0.27 -7.48
CA PHE A 410 -28.45 -0.72 -6.21
C PHE A 410 -27.35 -1.25 -5.28
N GLN A 411 -26.43 -2.07 -5.79
CA GLN A 411 -25.30 -2.60 -5.01
C GLN A 411 -24.41 -1.47 -4.49
N GLU A 412 -24.04 -0.51 -5.35
CA GLU A 412 -23.25 0.66 -4.95
C GLU A 412 -24.00 1.56 -3.95
N SER A 413 -25.33 1.70 -4.09
CA SER A 413 -26.13 2.44 -3.10
C SER A 413 -26.15 1.84 -1.69
N ASN A 414 -25.70 0.59 -1.54
CA ASN A 414 -25.58 -0.14 -0.28
C ASN A 414 -24.13 -0.17 0.28
N LYS A 415 -23.12 0.37 -0.43
CA LYS A 415 -21.73 0.45 0.04
C LYS A 415 -21.50 1.66 0.94
N MET A 416 -21.68 1.47 2.23
CA MET A 416 -21.72 2.56 3.21
C MET A 416 -20.31 2.92 3.70
N HIS A 417 -19.59 3.71 2.90
CA HIS A 417 -18.27 4.30 3.17
C HIS A 417 -18.26 5.14 4.47
N ALA A 418 -17.95 4.53 5.62
CA ALA A 418 -18.30 5.10 6.92
C ALA A 418 -17.15 5.10 7.95
N VAL A 419 -17.21 6.10 8.86
CA VAL A 419 -16.34 6.18 10.04
C VAL A 419 -17.19 5.94 11.29
N ASN A 420 -16.93 4.86 12.02
CA ASN A 420 -17.76 4.37 13.14
C ASN A 420 -19.25 4.13 12.79
N GLY A 421 -19.59 3.97 11.51
CA GLY A 421 -20.97 3.90 11.00
C GLY A 421 -21.62 5.26 10.69
N PHE A 422 -20.86 6.36 10.69
CA PHE A 422 -21.30 7.70 10.32
C PHE A 422 -20.63 8.16 9.01
N MET A 423 -21.38 8.89 8.17
CA MET A 423 -20.94 9.39 6.87
C MET A 423 -21.10 10.91 6.78
N TYR A 424 -20.48 11.55 5.78
CA TYR A 424 -20.67 12.96 5.43
C TYR A 424 -20.60 13.95 6.61
N GLY A 425 -19.57 13.82 7.45
CA GLY A 425 -19.31 14.73 8.58
C GLY A 425 -20.21 14.54 9.82
N ASN A 426 -21.11 13.56 9.83
CA ASN A 426 -22.10 13.40 10.91
C ASN A 426 -21.58 12.70 12.19
N LEU A 427 -20.27 12.52 12.37
CA LEU A 427 -19.66 11.77 13.47
C LEU A 427 -19.50 12.64 14.75
N PRO A 428 -20.24 12.40 15.84
CA PRO A 428 -20.18 13.24 17.05
C PRO A 428 -19.07 12.81 18.03
N GLY A 429 -18.59 13.77 18.82
CA GLY A 429 -17.76 13.49 20.00
C GLY A 429 -16.25 13.42 19.76
N LEU A 430 -15.75 14.11 18.73
CA LEU A 430 -14.32 14.30 18.46
C LEU A 430 -13.70 15.49 19.24
N ASP A 431 -14.47 16.11 20.13
CA ASP A 431 -14.11 17.33 20.86
C ASP A 431 -12.86 17.16 21.76
N MET A 432 -11.85 17.98 21.51
CA MET A 432 -10.59 18.05 22.28
C MET A 432 -10.17 19.50 22.56
N CYS A 433 -9.30 19.70 23.54
CA CYS A 433 -8.73 21.01 23.83
C CYS A 433 -7.33 21.15 23.22
N SER A 434 -6.97 22.35 22.76
CA SER A 434 -5.60 22.61 22.28
C SER A 434 -4.58 22.33 23.39
N GLY A 435 -3.56 21.53 23.08
CA GLY A 435 -2.58 21.02 24.04
C GLY A 435 -2.98 19.74 24.80
N ASP A 436 -4.17 19.16 24.57
CA ASP A 436 -4.51 17.82 25.08
C ASP A 436 -3.51 16.77 24.53
N ARG A 437 -3.06 15.83 25.36
CA ARG A 437 -2.40 14.61 24.88
C ARG A 437 -3.47 13.66 24.36
N VAL A 438 -3.59 13.58 23.04
CA VAL A 438 -4.58 12.76 22.34
C VAL A 438 -3.93 11.49 21.83
N PHE A 439 -4.55 10.34 22.08
CA PHE A 439 -4.27 9.08 21.41
C PHE A 439 -5.44 8.70 20.52
N TRP A 440 -5.14 8.42 19.26
CA TRP A 440 -6.07 7.86 18.29
C TRP A 440 -5.77 6.36 18.13
N TYR A 441 -6.81 5.56 18.26
CA TYR A 441 -6.81 4.13 17.98
C TYR A 441 -7.68 3.92 16.74
N THR A 442 -7.06 3.54 15.62
CA THR A 442 -7.74 3.41 14.33
C THR A 442 -7.72 1.96 13.84
N PHE A 443 -8.76 1.57 13.11
CA PHE A 443 -9.01 0.21 12.65
C PHE A 443 -9.49 0.27 11.19
N GLY A 444 -8.96 -0.62 10.34
CA GLY A 444 -9.49 -0.87 8.99
C GLY A 444 -10.17 -2.23 8.92
N LEU A 445 -11.22 -2.39 8.12
CA LEU A 445 -12.05 -3.60 8.06
C LEU A 445 -12.85 -3.66 6.74
N GLY A 446 -12.75 -4.74 5.98
CA GLY A 446 -13.53 -4.92 4.75
C GLY A 446 -12.78 -5.70 3.66
N THR A 447 -12.89 -5.25 2.40
CA THR A 447 -12.31 -5.91 1.21
C THR A 447 -11.06 -5.15 0.73
N GLU A 448 -10.50 -5.51 -0.42
CA GLU A 448 -9.42 -4.80 -1.09
C GLU A 448 -9.73 -3.32 -1.38
N VAL A 449 -11.01 -2.92 -1.47
CA VAL A 449 -11.38 -1.48 -1.58
C VAL A 449 -11.10 -0.70 -0.29
N ASP A 450 -10.94 -1.37 0.86
CA ASP A 450 -10.71 -0.74 2.16
C ASP A 450 -9.26 -0.29 2.40
N ILE A 451 -8.67 0.34 1.37
CA ILE A 451 -7.52 1.22 1.53
C ILE A 451 -8.02 2.55 2.08
N HIS A 452 -7.45 3.00 3.20
CA HIS A 452 -7.78 4.31 3.76
C HIS A 452 -6.52 5.13 4.06
N GLY A 453 -6.36 6.26 3.38
CA GLY A 453 -5.40 7.30 3.72
C GLY A 453 -6.07 8.32 4.65
N VAL A 454 -6.06 8.06 5.95
CA VAL A 454 -6.76 8.91 6.94
C VAL A 454 -5.94 10.17 7.24
N TYR A 455 -6.39 11.33 6.75
CA TYR A 455 -5.74 12.62 6.95
C TYR A 455 -6.40 13.43 8.08
N TRP A 456 -5.59 14.05 8.94
CA TRP A 456 -6.02 15.03 9.95
C TRP A 456 -5.65 16.45 9.51
N GLU A 457 -6.63 17.25 9.09
CA GLU A 457 -6.36 18.57 8.52
C GLU A 457 -5.76 19.55 9.56
N GLY A 458 -4.66 20.22 9.17
CA GLY A 458 -3.96 21.21 9.99
C GLY A 458 -3.31 20.67 11.28
N ASN A 459 -3.14 19.35 11.41
CA ASN A 459 -2.55 18.70 12.58
C ASN A 459 -1.67 17.50 12.19
N THR A 460 -0.57 17.29 12.92
CA THR A 460 0.32 16.14 12.75
C THR A 460 0.24 15.18 13.94
N PHE A 461 0.61 13.92 13.72
CA PHE A 461 0.78 12.89 14.74
C PHE A 461 2.18 12.28 14.70
N GLN A 462 2.55 11.61 15.79
CA GLN A 462 3.76 10.81 15.90
C GLN A 462 3.46 9.31 15.88
N ARG A 463 4.18 8.58 15.02
CA ARG A 463 4.19 7.12 14.91
C ARG A 463 5.63 6.64 14.71
N HIS A 464 6.08 5.67 15.53
CA HIS A 464 7.41 5.04 15.45
C HIS A 464 8.55 6.07 15.27
N GLY A 465 8.63 7.06 16.16
CA GLY A 465 9.66 8.12 16.12
C GLY A 465 9.52 9.18 15.02
N THR A 466 8.60 8.99 14.06
CA THR A 466 8.40 9.85 12.89
C THR A 466 7.16 10.75 12.99
N THR A 467 7.18 11.86 12.25
CA THR A 467 6.06 12.82 12.11
C THR A 467 5.30 12.57 10.80
N ARG A 468 4.00 12.32 10.86
CA ARG A 468 3.10 12.23 9.69
C ARG A 468 1.76 12.90 9.99
N ASP A 469 0.92 13.08 8.99
CA ASP A 469 -0.44 13.67 9.08
C ASP A 469 -1.51 12.83 8.38
N THR A 470 -1.12 11.99 7.42
CA THR A 470 -1.96 10.94 6.83
C THR A 470 -1.51 9.54 7.27
N LEU A 471 -2.47 8.65 7.51
CA LEU A 471 -2.29 7.30 8.05
C LEU A 471 -2.96 6.24 7.16
N SER A 472 -2.17 5.36 6.55
CA SER A 472 -2.66 4.21 5.78
C SER A 472 -3.23 3.12 6.70
N LEU A 473 -4.43 2.63 6.37
CA LEU A 473 -5.12 1.48 6.99
C LEU A 473 -5.67 0.53 5.92
N PHE A 474 -5.80 -0.74 6.28
CA PHE A 474 -6.24 -1.87 5.45
C PHE A 474 -7.11 -2.86 6.27
N PRO A 475 -7.82 -3.82 5.67
CA PRO A 475 -8.65 -4.79 6.40
C PRO A 475 -7.94 -5.52 7.55
N HIS A 476 -8.59 -5.60 8.70
CA HIS A 476 -8.08 -6.22 9.93
C HIS A 476 -6.72 -5.67 10.44
N THR A 477 -6.32 -4.48 9.98
CA THR A 477 -5.18 -3.74 10.54
C THR A 477 -5.64 -2.75 11.60
N THR A 478 -4.74 -2.42 12.52
CA THR A 478 -4.97 -1.35 13.49
C THR A 478 -3.72 -0.48 13.63
N ALA A 479 -3.91 0.78 14.01
CA ALA A 479 -2.82 1.69 14.32
C ALA A 479 -3.13 2.52 15.56
N THR A 480 -2.08 2.80 16.34
CA THR A 480 -2.14 3.68 17.51
C THR A 480 -1.21 4.86 17.24
N VAL A 481 -1.76 6.07 17.13
CA VAL A 481 -0.99 7.29 16.86
C VAL A 481 -1.22 8.36 17.92
N ARG A 482 -0.18 9.14 18.22
CA ARG A 482 -0.18 10.17 19.27
C ARG A 482 -0.17 11.56 18.67
N MET A 483 -1.13 12.40 19.06
CA MET A 483 -1.29 13.77 18.57
C MET A 483 -1.18 14.79 19.72
N LEU A 484 -0.75 16.01 19.36
CA LEU A 484 -0.80 17.20 20.19
C LEU A 484 -1.45 18.31 19.35
N PRO A 485 -2.74 18.64 19.56
CA PRO A 485 -3.45 19.62 18.74
C PRO A 485 -2.98 21.03 19.10
N HIS A 486 -2.18 21.62 18.22
CA HIS A 486 -1.62 22.97 18.40
C HIS A 486 -2.50 24.08 17.80
N THR A 487 -3.37 23.74 16.85
CA THR A 487 -4.32 24.67 16.24
C THR A 487 -5.59 24.80 17.10
N PRO A 488 -6.08 26.03 17.39
CA PRO A 488 -7.32 26.26 18.14
C PRO A 488 -8.58 26.24 17.25
N VAL A 489 -8.52 25.55 16.11
CA VAL A 489 -9.59 25.53 15.10
C VAL A 489 -10.64 24.48 15.50
N CYS A 490 -11.88 24.92 15.73
CA CYS A 490 -12.97 24.04 16.15
C CYS A 490 -13.53 23.15 15.03
N ASP A 491 -13.13 23.40 13.79
CA ASP A 491 -13.61 22.75 12.57
C ASP A 491 -12.47 22.05 11.80
N SER A 492 -11.58 21.33 12.50
CA SER A 492 -10.54 20.50 11.86
C SER A 492 -11.14 19.20 11.32
N PHE A 493 -11.06 18.96 10.02
CA PHE A 493 -11.64 17.78 9.40
C PHE A 493 -10.76 16.53 9.50
N ILE A 494 -11.41 15.36 9.47
CA ILE A 494 -10.79 14.05 9.22
C ILE A 494 -11.46 13.48 7.97
N HIS A 495 -10.68 13.18 6.95
CA HIS A 495 -11.16 12.66 5.67
C HIS A 495 -10.28 11.49 5.20
N ASN A 496 -10.85 10.60 4.39
CA ASN A 496 -10.05 9.68 3.58
C ASN A 496 -9.51 10.46 2.35
N VAL A 497 -8.23 10.30 2.04
CA VAL A 497 -7.55 10.91 0.88
C VAL A 497 -7.73 10.06 -0.39
N VAL A 498 -8.12 8.79 -0.22
CA VAL A 498 -8.41 7.83 -1.28
C VAL A 498 -9.75 8.18 -1.97
N CYS A 499 -9.75 8.19 -3.30
CA CYS A 499 -10.94 8.32 -4.14
C CYS A 499 -11.47 6.94 -4.59
N VAL A 500 -12.78 6.79 -4.77
CA VAL A 500 -13.41 5.53 -5.22
C VAL A 500 -13.44 5.46 -6.74
N CYS A 501 -12.87 4.41 -7.35
CA CYS A 501 -13.00 4.12 -8.80
C CYS A 501 -12.40 2.73 -9.14
N VAL A 502 -13.25 1.76 -9.48
CA VAL A 502 -12.82 0.39 -9.84
C VAL A 502 -13.05 0.11 -11.33
N CYS A 503 -11.98 -0.23 -12.06
CA CYS A 503 -12.06 -1.07 -13.27
C CYS A 503 -10.70 -1.76 -13.44
N VAL A 504 -10.69 -3.08 -13.70
CA VAL A 504 -9.49 -3.86 -14.02
C VAL A 504 -9.61 -4.35 -15.47
N CYS A 505 -8.56 -4.22 -16.28
CA CYS A 505 -8.59 -4.64 -17.70
C CYS A 505 -7.18 -4.96 -18.22
N PRO A 506 -6.94 -6.14 -18.84
CA PRO A 506 -5.59 -6.57 -19.23
C PRO A 506 -5.02 -5.72 -20.38
N SER A 507 -4.00 -4.89 -20.10
CA SER A 507 -3.57 -3.86 -21.04
C SER A 507 -2.31 -4.17 -21.87
N PRO A 508 -2.44 -4.43 -23.19
CA PRO A 508 -1.40 -4.10 -24.15
C PRO A 508 -1.42 -2.58 -24.39
N GLY A 509 -0.48 -1.84 -23.79
CA GLY A 509 -0.40 -0.37 -23.62
C GLY A 509 -0.78 0.60 -24.75
N SER A 510 -1.03 0.08 -25.96
CA SER A 510 -1.86 0.70 -26.99
C SER A 510 -3.26 1.18 -26.53
N ILE A 511 -3.74 0.75 -25.35
CA ILE A 511 -4.95 1.32 -24.72
C ILE A 511 -4.73 2.80 -24.37
N PHE A 512 -3.72 3.11 -23.57
CA PHE A 512 -3.47 4.45 -23.02
C PHE A 512 -2.81 5.42 -24.02
N VAL A 513 -1.93 4.93 -24.90
CA VAL A 513 -1.19 5.78 -25.87
C VAL A 513 -1.68 5.66 -27.31
N GLY A 514 -2.63 4.76 -27.58
CA GLY A 514 -3.28 4.64 -28.88
C GLY A 514 -4.22 5.81 -29.16
N ARG A 515 -4.54 6.02 -30.44
CA ARG A 515 -5.60 6.94 -30.89
C ARG A 515 -6.60 6.15 -31.71
N GLY A 516 -7.87 6.36 -31.43
CA GLY A 516 -8.98 5.71 -32.11
C GLY A 516 -10.22 6.59 -32.07
N GLU A 517 -11.34 6.10 -32.59
CA GLU A 517 -12.60 6.86 -32.59
C GLU A 517 -13.11 7.10 -31.16
N ASN A 518 -12.83 6.17 -30.23
CA ASN A 518 -13.15 6.26 -28.80
C ASN A 518 -11.89 6.37 -27.90
N ARG A 519 -10.74 6.91 -28.38
CA ARG A 519 -9.51 7.04 -27.54
C ARG A 519 -8.73 8.33 -27.81
N ILE A 520 -8.55 9.17 -26.78
CA ILE A 520 -7.85 10.48 -26.87
C ILE A 520 -6.33 10.31 -27.06
N GLY A 521 -5.75 9.34 -26.34
CA GLY A 521 -4.32 9.05 -26.37
C GLY A 521 -3.45 10.08 -25.63
N PRO A 522 -2.14 10.16 -25.90
CA PRO A 522 -1.14 10.61 -24.93
C PRO A 522 -0.97 12.14 -24.83
N ARG A 523 -2.06 12.92 -24.98
CA ARG A 523 -2.04 14.39 -24.84
C ARG A 523 -3.37 14.88 -24.28
N TYR A 524 -3.30 15.47 -23.08
CA TYR A 524 -4.42 16.07 -22.39
C TYR A 524 -4.11 17.52 -22.00
N LYS A 525 -5.15 18.35 -21.91
CA LYS A 525 -5.11 19.69 -21.30
C LYS A 525 -5.18 19.54 -19.78
N LYS A 526 -4.20 20.09 -19.06
CA LYS A 526 -4.07 20.01 -17.60
C LYS A 526 -3.75 21.37 -16.98
N ALA A 527 -4.00 21.52 -15.68
CA ALA A 527 -3.59 22.66 -14.87
C ALA A 527 -2.41 22.26 -13.97
N VAL A 528 -1.35 23.07 -13.90
CA VAL A 528 -0.11 22.73 -13.18
C VAL A 528 0.50 23.96 -12.50
N TYR A 529 1.09 23.77 -11.31
CA TYR A 529 1.84 24.83 -10.63
C TYR A 529 3.20 25.08 -11.31
N ARG A 530 3.57 26.35 -11.52
CA ARG A 530 4.87 26.73 -12.11
C ARG A 530 5.43 27.97 -11.42
N GLN A 531 6.75 27.98 -11.18
CA GLN A 531 7.44 29.06 -10.48
C GLN A 531 7.65 30.29 -11.39
N TYR A 532 7.53 31.48 -10.80
CA TYR A 532 7.84 32.77 -11.43
C TYR A 532 8.90 33.50 -10.62
N THR A 533 9.58 34.47 -11.24
CA THR A 533 10.64 35.27 -10.61
C THR A 533 10.14 36.30 -9.60
N ASP A 534 8.88 36.73 -9.74
CA ASP A 534 8.32 37.90 -9.04
C ASP A 534 6.78 37.93 -9.08
N ASP A 535 6.21 38.82 -8.25
CA ASP A 535 4.79 39.12 -8.10
C ASP A 535 4.11 39.72 -9.35
N THR A 536 4.88 40.06 -10.39
CA THR A 536 4.31 40.48 -11.67
C THR A 536 3.87 39.28 -12.52
N PHE A 537 4.44 38.09 -12.24
CA PHE A 537 4.25 36.83 -12.97
C PHE A 537 4.54 36.96 -14.48
N ARG A 538 5.49 37.81 -14.86
CA ARG A 538 5.87 38.03 -16.26
C ARG A 538 6.89 37.00 -16.76
N THR A 539 7.87 36.65 -15.94
CA THR A 539 8.94 35.72 -16.28
C THR A 539 8.78 34.44 -15.48
N GLN A 540 8.56 33.32 -16.16
CA GLN A 540 8.57 32.00 -15.53
C GLN A 540 10.04 31.60 -15.25
N THR A 541 10.30 30.95 -14.12
CA THR A 541 11.65 30.48 -13.78
C THR A 541 12.09 29.38 -14.75
N GLU A 542 13.34 29.45 -15.21
CA GLU A 542 13.94 28.42 -16.07
C GLU A 542 14.18 27.13 -15.28
N LEU A 543 13.54 26.04 -15.73
CA LEU A 543 13.74 24.69 -15.20
C LEU A 543 15.21 24.28 -15.35
N GLN A 544 15.89 24.06 -14.23
CA GLN A 544 17.25 23.53 -14.26
C GLN A 544 17.24 22.06 -14.72
N PRO A 545 18.33 21.53 -15.32
CA PRO A 545 18.42 20.12 -15.71
C PRO A 545 18.14 19.17 -14.53
N GLU A 546 18.55 19.58 -13.33
CA GLU A 546 18.33 18.91 -12.05
C GLU A 546 16.84 18.77 -11.67
N GLN A 547 15.97 19.61 -12.25
CA GLN A 547 14.53 19.67 -12.00
C GLN A 547 13.69 19.11 -13.15
N LEU A 548 14.33 18.64 -14.24
CA LEU A 548 13.63 18.06 -15.40
C LEU A 548 12.71 16.88 -14.99
N HIS A 549 13.11 16.16 -13.95
CA HIS A 549 12.39 15.03 -13.38
C HIS A 549 11.03 15.39 -12.78
N LEU A 550 10.73 16.66 -12.50
CA LEU A 550 9.45 17.03 -11.85
C LEU A 550 8.24 16.80 -12.75
N GLY A 551 8.41 16.80 -14.09
CA GLY A 551 7.34 16.43 -15.03
C GLY A 551 6.08 17.29 -14.88
N ILE A 552 4.99 16.70 -14.38
CA ILE A 552 3.76 17.42 -14.05
C ILE A 552 3.89 18.31 -12.81
N LEU A 553 4.63 17.86 -11.78
CA LEU A 553 4.68 18.45 -10.43
C LEU A 553 5.00 19.94 -10.42
N GLY A 554 4.48 20.61 -9.40
CA GLY A 554 4.91 21.95 -9.00
C GLY A 554 6.38 22.02 -8.56
N PRO A 555 6.95 23.23 -8.45
CA PRO A 555 8.29 23.43 -7.91
C PRO A 555 8.43 22.89 -6.47
N ILE A 556 9.59 22.30 -6.14
CA ILE A 556 9.89 21.84 -4.77
C ILE A 556 10.00 23.07 -3.84
N ILE A 557 9.04 23.22 -2.93
CA ILE A 557 9.09 24.23 -1.85
C ILE A 557 9.97 23.66 -0.73
N ARG A 558 10.96 24.43 -0.26
CA ARG A 558 11.88 24.01 0.83
C ARG A 558 11.88 25.02 1.96
N VAL A 559 11.65 24.55 3.18
CA VAL A 559 11.48 25.37 4.39
C VAL A 559 12.17 24.70 5.59
N GLU A 560 12.62 25.48 6.57
CA GLU A 560 13.08 24.96 7.86
C GLU A 560 12.02 25.12 8.95
N VAL A 561 12.04 24.21 9.93
CA VAL A 561 11.23 24.33 11.16
C VAL A 561 11.40 25.71 11.82
N GLY A 562 10.28 26.36 12.12
CA GLY A 562 10.21 27.68 12.73
C GLY A 562 10.20 28.85 11.74
N GLU A 563 10.09 28.59 10.43
CA GLU A 563 9.90 29.61 9.39
C GLU A 563 8.42 29.75 8.96
N GLU A 564 8.08 30.89 8.36
CA GLU A 564 6.79 31.18 7.71
C GLU A 564 6.98 31.17 6.19
N VAL A 565 6.11 30.47 5.45
CA VAL A 565 6.10 30.49 3.98
C VAL A 565 4.98 31.40 3.50
N LEU A 566 5.35 32.52 2.87
CA LEU A 566 4.43 33.42 2.17
C LEU A 566 4.36 33.03 0.69
N ILE A 567 3.18 32.67 0.20
CA ILE A 567 2.94 32.27 -1.19
C ILE A 567 2.01 33.27 -1.86
N THR A 568 2.56 34.13 -2.71
CA THR A 568 1.77 34.95 -3.64
C THR A 568 1.28 34.04 -4.77
N PHE A 569 -0.03 33.74 -4.79
CA PHE A 569 -0.63 32.83 -5.76
C PHE A 569 -1.38 33.61 -6.85
N LYS A 570 -1.29 33.13 -8.09
CA LYS A 570 -2.00 33.74 -9.22
C LYS A 570 -2.58 32.69 -10.14
N ASN A 571 -3.87 32.44 -9.96
CA ASN A 571 -4.63 31.61 -10.87
C ASN A 571 -4.63 32.21 -12.30
N ARG A 572 -4.18 31.41 -13.27
CA ARG A 572 -4.17 31.71 -14.72
C ARG A 572 -5.08 30.77 -15.52
N ALA A 573 -5.80 29.88 -14.85
CA ALA A 573 -6.71 28.92 -15.47
C ALA A 573 -8.10 29.51 -15.70
N SER A 574 -9.01 28.68 -16.23
CA SER A 574 -10.38 29.04 -16.58
C SER A 574 -11.40 28.88 -15.43
N ARG A 575 -10.99 28.40 -14.26
CA ARG A 575 -11.84 28.08 -13.10
C ARG A 575 -11.13 28.44 -11.78
N PRO A 576 -11.84 28.65 -10.66
CA PRO A 576 -11.19 28.84 -9.35
C PRO A 576 -10.34 27.61 -8.98
N TYR A 577 -9.21 27.88 -8.34
CA TYR A 577 -8.23 26.93 -7.82
C TYR A 577 -7.53 27.64 -6.64
N SER A 578 -7.06 26.89 -5.65
CA SER A 578 -6.39 27.38 -4.44
C SER A 578 -4.99 26.74 -4.29
N ILE A 579 -4.34 26.90 -3.14
CA ILE A 579 -3.15 26.12 -2.77
C ILE A 579 -3.09 25.90 -1.24
N HIS A 580 -2.93 24.65 -0.83
CA HIS A 580 -2.77 24.20 0.56
C HIS A 580 -1.73 23.07 0.62
N ALA A 581 -1.22 22.73 1.80
CA ALA A 581 -0.24 21.65 1.95
C ALA A 581 -0.53 20.74 3.15
N HIS A 582 -0.17 19.47 2.98
CA HIS A 582 0.03 18.55 4.10
C HIS A 582 1.12 19.10 5.05
N GLY A 583 1.00 18.76 6.34
CA GLY A 583 1.91 19.11 7.42
C GLY A 583 1.86 20.55 7.95
N VAL A 584 1.38 21.56 7.19
CA VAL A 584 1.47 22.97 7.61
C VAL A 584 0.28 23.47 8.44
N VAL A 585 0.49 24.56 9.18
CA VAL A 585 -0.56 25.29 9.90
C VAL A 585 -0.93 26.56 9.14
N THR A 586 -2.24 26.85 9.03
CA THR A 586 -2.79 28.04 8.37
C THR A 586 -3.44 28.99 9.39
N THR A 587 -3.25 30.30 9.20
CA THR A 587 -3.83 31.36 10.06
C THR A 587 -5.21 31.83 9.62
N ASP A 588 -5.58 31.58 8.37
CA ASP A 588 -6.72 32.19 7.70
C ASP A 588 -7.73 31.12 7.22
N THR A 589 -9.02 31.40 7.38
CA THR A 589 -10.10 30.50 6.94
C THR A 589 -10.06 30.30 5.42
N HIS A 590 -10.19 29.05 4.98
CA HIS A 590 -10.00 28.59 3.60
C HIS A 590 -11.00 29.25 2.62
N THR A 591 -10.64 30.44 2.13
CA THR A 591 -11.39 31.17 1.11
C THR A 591 -10.70 30.93 -0.24
N PRO A 592 -11.39 30.32 -1.24
CA PRO A 592 -10.72 29.64 -2.35
C PRO A 592 -10.00 30.54 -3.37
N VAL A 593 -9.96 31.86 -3.16
CA VAL A 593 -9.26 32.83 -4.03
C VAL A 593 -8.62 33.95 -3.19
N GLN A 594 -7.70 33.61 -2.29
CA GLN A 594 -6.78 34.61 -1.72
C GLN A 594 -5.61 34.90 -2.69
N PRO A 595 -5.07 36.13 -2.73
CA PRO A 595 -3.89 36.47 -3.53
C PRO A 595 -2.57 36.08 -2.85
N GLU A 596 -2.58 35.94 -1.53
CA GLU A 596 -1.45 35.56 -0.69
C GLU A 596 -1.93 34.47 0.28
N PHE A 597 -1.12 33.43 0.48
CA PHE A 597 -1.33 32.38 1.47
C PHE A 597 -0.16 32.38 2.45
N ARG A 598 -0.43 32.12 3.74
CA ARG A 598 0.58 31.99 4.80
C ARG A 598 0.54 30.60 5.39
N TRP A 599 1.69 29.93 5.40
CA TRP A 599 1.88 28.64 6.04
C TRP A 599 2.90 28.77 7.17
N GLU A 600 2.47 28.52 8.40
CA GLU A 600 3.38 28.37 9.54
C GLU A 600 3.91 26.94 9.58
N VAL A 601 5.22 26.79 9.85
CA VAL A 601 5.89 25.49 9.95
C VAL A 601 6.43 25.27 11.38
N PRO A 602 5.56 24.93 12.34
CA PRO A 602 5.96 24.64 13.72
C PRO A 602 6.83 23.38 13.84
N GLU A 603 7.38 23.13 15.03
CA GLU A 603 8.18 21.93 15.32
C GLU A 603 7.40 20.62 15.13
N SER A 604 6.08 20.64 15.33
CA SER A 604 5.18 19.52 15.02
C SER A 604 5.06 19.21 13.52
N SER A 605 5.35 20.16 12.64
CA SER A 605 5.38 19.99 11.17
C SER A 605 6.76 19.54 10.67
N GLY A 606 7.74 19.42 11.57
CA GLY A 606 9.11 19.05 11.24
C GLY A 606 9.38 17.54 11.27
N PRO A 607 10.54 17.12 10.73
CA PRO A 607 11.06 15.77 10.95
C PRO A 607 11.07 15.41 12.44
N GLY A 608 10.47 14.26 12.78
CA GLY A 608 10.40 13.72 14.13
C GLY A 608 11.77 13.38 14.72
N VAL A 609 11.80 12.68 15.86
CA VAL A 609 13.08 12.33 16.51
C VAL A 609 13.92 11.35 15.70
N SER A 610 13.29 10.50 14.89
CA SER A 610 13.96 9.44 14.13
C SER A 610 13.95 9.65 12.59
N ASP A 611 13.16 10.60 12.08
CA ASP A 611 13.09 10.94 10.65
C ASP A 611 14.45 11.37 10.05
N PRO A 612 14.62 11.34 8.71
CA PRO A 612 15.72 12.01 8.01
C PRO A 612 15.74 13.54 8.25
N ASN A 613 16.80 14.22 7.79
CA ASN A 613 16.99 15.66 8.05
C ASN A 613 15.95 16.57 7.42
N CYS A 614 15.28 16.10 6.37
CA CYS A 614 14.09 16.71 5.81
C CYS A 614 13.05 15.61 5.52
N ILE A 615 11.78 15.94 5.71
CA ILE A 615 10.64 15.10 5.31
C ILE A 615 9.85 15.78 4.19
N SER A 616 9.09 14.99 3.44
CA SER A 616 8.27 15.42 2.32
C SER A 616 6.78 15.38 2.63
N TYR A 617 6.05 16.34 2.08
CA TYR A 617 4.58 16.49 2.12
C TYR A 617 4.07 16.87 0.73
N ALA A 618 2.81 16.61 0.39
CA ALA A 618 2.20 17.09 -0.86
C ALA A 618 1.42 18.41 -0.65
N TYR A 619 1.58 19.36 -1.58
CA TYR A 619 0.74 20.55 -1.71
C TYR A 619 -0.15 20.48 -2.96
N TYR A 620 -1.39 20.94 -2.83
CA TYR A 620 -2.49 20.68 -3.77
C TYR A 620 -3.56 21.78 -3.68
N SER A 621 -4.61 21.74 -4.52
CA SER A 621 -5.75 22.66 -4.46
C SER A 621 -6.92 22.04 -3.71
N THR A 622 -7.62 22.85 -2.92
CA THR A 622 -8.73 22.48 -2.03
C THR A 622 -10.08 23.05 -2.47
N VAL A 623 -10.23 23.45 -3.75
CA VAL A 623 -11.51 23.92 -4.29
C VAL A 623 -12.41 22.75 -4.66
N ASP A 624 -11.84 21.77 -5.36
CA ASP A 624 -12.39 20.43 -5.56
C ASP A 624 -11.21 19.46 -5.46
N PHE A 625 -11.06 18.79 -4.32
CA PHE A 625 -9.86 17.98 -4.03
C PHE A 625 -9.60 16.94 -5.13
N VAL A 626 -10.64 16.20 -5.49
CA VAL A 626 -10.60 15.13 -6.50
C VAL A 626 -10.24 15.72 -7.86
N LYS A 627 -11.07 16.64 -8.36
CA LYS A 627 -10.94 17.10 -9.75
C LYS A 627 -9.76 18.04 -9.95
N ASP A 628 -9.33 18.80 -8.93
CA ASP A 628 -8.14 19.65 -9.04
C ASP A 628 -6.84 18.83 -9.08
N VAL A 629 -6.73 17.77 -8.25
CA VAL A 629 -5.55 16.89 -8.21
C VAL A 629 -5.46 16.07 -9.50
N PHE A 630 -6.53 15.40 -9.93
CA PHE A 630 -6.56 14.71 -11.23
C PHE A 630 -6.31 15.66 -12.41
N SER A 631 -6.75 16.93 -12.33
CA SER A 631 -6.40 17.97 -13.33
C SER A 631 -4.91 18.34 -13.38
N GLY A 632 -4.09 17.92 -12.39
CA GLY A 632 -2.64 18.09 -12.36
C GLY A 632 -2.09 19.06 -11.28
N LEU A 633 -2.92 19.56 -10.37
CA LEU A 633 -2.50 20.56 -9.37
C LEU A 633 -1.91 19.92 -8.11
N LEU A 634 -0.69 19.37 -8.23
CA LEU A 634 0.08 18.85 -7.09
C LEU A 634 1.57 19.22 -7.16
N GLY A 635 2.25 19.29 -6.01
CA GLY A 635 3.70 19.46 -5.91
C GLY A 635 4.29 19.08 -4.54
N PRO A 636 5.62 18.91 -4.43
CA PRO A 636 6.29 18.54 -3.18
C PRO A 636 6.66 19.75 -2.30
N LEU A 637 6.25 19.70 -1.04
CA LEU A 637 6.78 20.50 0.06
C LEU A 637 7.82 19.67 0.82
N VAL A 638 8.97 20.27 1.13
CA VAL A 638 10.07 19.63 1.88
C VAL A 638 10.37 20.46 3.13
N VAL A 639 10.13 19.87 4.31
CA VAL A 639 10.35 20.50 5.61
C VAL A 639 11.62 19.92 6.24
N CYS A 640 12.59 20.79 6.52
CA CYS A 640 13.91 20.45 7.03
C CYS A 640 14.11 20.86 8.50
N ARG A 641 15.01 20.15 9.19
CA ARG A 641 15.54 20.61 10.49
C ARG A 641 16.31 21.94 10.32
N GLN A 642 16.30 22.78 11.35
CA GLN A 642 16.92 24.10 11.33
C GLN A 642 18.44 24.03 11.05
N GLY A 643 18.93 24.85 10.11
CA GLY A 643 20.33 24.93 9.68
C GLY A 643 20.77 23.95 8.58
N VAL A 644 19.88 23.04 8.13
CA VAL A 644 20.14 22.07 7.06
C VAL A 644 20.15 22.73 5.68
N LEU A 645 19.30 23.73 5.44
CA LEU A 645 19.25 24.43 4.16
C LEU A 645 20.33 25.51 4.07
N GLN A 646 20.95 25.61 2.90
CA GLN A 646 21.78 26.75 2.55
C GLN A 646 20.88 27.99 2.41
N ARG A 647 21.22 29.06 3.14
CA ARG A 647 20.73 30.40 2.80
C ARG A 647 21.31 30.76 1.43
N GLY A 648 20.46 30.76 0.41
CA GLY A 648 20.83 31.20 -0.93
C GLY A 648 21.16 32.69 -0.96
N ALA A 649 21.67 33.16 -2.10
CA ALA A 649 21.59 34.58 -2.42
C ALA A 649 20.11 35.01 -2.48
N GLU A 650 19.82 36.29 -2.26
CA GLU A 650 18.45 36.83 -2.24
C GLU A 650 17.69 36.46 -3.54
N GLY A 651 16.57 35.74 -3.40
CA GLY A 651 15.77 35.22 -4.52
C GLY A 651 16.19 33.86 -5.10
N GLY A 652 17.28 33.24 -4.62
CA GLY A 652 17.74 31.92 -5.06
C GLY A 652 17.00 30.76 -4.39
N THR A 653 16.84 29.63 -5.11
CA THR A 653 16.34 28.38 -4.52
C THR A 653 17.30 27.86 -3.46
N ARG A 654 16.78 27.56 -2.26
CA ARG A 654 17.54 26.90 -1.19
C ARG A 654 17.92 25.49 -1.65
N LYS A 655 19.14 25.06 -1.34
CA LYS A 655 19.62 23.68 -1.50
C LYS A 655 20.00 23.11 -0.13
N ARG A 656 19.93 21.79 0.02
CA ARG A 656 20.41 21.08 1.22
C ARG A 656 21.94 21.16 1.37
N ARG A 657 22.45 20.67 2.49
CA ARG A 657 23.89 20.64 2.86
C ARG A 657 24.45 19.24 3.08
N ASP A 658 23.55 18.30 3.33
CA ASP A 658 23.79 16.94 3.78
C ASP A 658 23.67 15.89 2.66
N VAL A 659 23.00 16.25 1.56
CA VAL A 659 22.80 15.42 0.37
C VAL A 659 23.23 16.14 -0.89
N GLU A 660 23.78 15.41 -1.85
CA GLU A 660 24.25 15.98 -3.12
C GLU A 660 23.18 16.00 -4.21
N ARG A 661 22.18 15.10 -4.12
CA ARG A 661 21.01 15.05 -4.99
C ARG A 661 19.71 14.91 -4.19
N GLU A 662 18.66 15.45 -4.78
CA GLU A 662 17.27 15.41 -4.30
C GLU A 662 16.38 15.12 -5.52
N PHE A 663 15.56 14.07 -5.44
CA PHE A 663 14.56 13.76 -6.47
C PHE A 663 13.17 13.65 -5.83
N ALA A 664 12.12 14.15 -6.49
CA ALA A 664 10.74 13.95 -6.07
C ALA A 664 9.99 13.08 -7.09
N LEU A 665 9.40 11.99 -6.62
CA LEU A 665 8.63 11.05 -7.44
C LEU A 665 7.22 10.90 -6.86
N LEU A 666 6.23 11.32 -7.63
CA LEU A 666 4.82 11.01 -7.45
C LEU A 666 4.48 9.78 -8.28
N PHE A 667 3.97 8.76 -7.61
CA PHE A 667 3.28 7.63 -8.20
C PHE A 667 1.78 7.90 -8.11
N MET A 668 1.13 7.92 -9.27
CA MET A 668 -0.29 8.27 -9.40
C MET A 668 -0.85 7.75 -10.74
N VAL A 669 -2.04 7.17 -10.71
CA VAL A 669 -2.90 6.93 -11.87
C VAL A 669 -3.64 8.24 -12.17
N PHE A 670 -3.24 8.94 -13.24
CA PHE A 670 -3.91 10.18 -13.61
C PHE A 670 -5.19 9.89 -14.38
N ASP A 671 -6.29 9.69 -13.66
CA ASP A 671 -7.63 9.58 -14.24
C ASP A 671 -8.03 10.91 -14.92
N GLU A 672 -8.06 10.93 -16.26
CA GLU A 672 -8.50 12.09 -17.03
C GLU A 672 -10.03 12.16 -17.21
N ASN A 673 -10.80 11.18 -16.73
CA ASN A 673 -12.27 11.23 -16.69
C ASN A 673 -12.74 12.22 -15.60
N GLU A 674 -12.12 12.17 -14.42
CA GLU A 674 -12.38 13.14 -13.34
C GLU A 674 -11.74 14.52 -13.58
N SER A 675 -10.87 14.64 -14.59
CA SER A 675 -10.21 15.88 -14.98
C SER A 675 -11.20 16.96 -15.42
N TRP A 676 -11.03 18.17 -14.89
CA TRP A 676 -11.82 19.36 -15.22
C TRP A 676 -11.77 19.80 -16.69
N TYR A 677 -10.99 19.10 -17.52
CA TYR A 677 -10.76 19.37 -18.93
C TYR A 677 -11.19 18.23 -19.85
N LEU A 678 -11.82 17.15 -19.35
CA LEU A 678 -12.30 16.02 -20.16
C LEU A 678 -13.09 16.47 -21.40
N GLU A 679 -14.11 17.33 -21.23
CA GLU A 679 -14.90 17.86 -22.34
C GLU A 679 -14.05 18.60 -23.39
N ASP A 680 -13.06 19.39 -22.95
CA ASP A 680 -12.16 20.12 -23.84
C ASP A 680 -11.21 19.15 -24.58
N ASN A 681 -10.80 18.07 -23.93
CA ASN A 681 -9.98 17.02 -24.53
C ASN A 681 -10.78 16.23 -25.59
N ILE A 682 -12.03 15.83 -25.30
CA ILE A 682 -12.93 15.20 -26.27
C ILE A 682 -13.12 16.11 -27.51
N ARG A 683 -13.47 17.39 -27.31
CA ARG A 683 -13.62 18.36 -28.41
C ARG A 683 -12.33 18.55 -29.21
N THR A 684 -11.18 18.57 -28.55
CA THR A 684 -9.87 18.86 -29.17
C THR A 684 -9.28 17.66 -29.92
N TYR A 685 -9.47 16.44 -29.42
CA TYR A 685 -8.77 15.24 -29.92
C TYR A 685 -9.68 14.22 -30.61
N LEU A 686 -10.93 14.06 -30.18
CA LEU A 686 -11.93 13.21 -30.86
C LEU A 686 -12.78 14.00 -31.86
N HIS A 687 -12.74 15.34 -31.82
CA HIS A 687 -13.49 16.25 -32.70
C HIS A 687 -15.02 16.11 -32.64
N THR A 688 -15.52 15.50 -31.55
CA THR A 688 -16.94 15.24 -31.27
C THR A 688 -17.46 16.19 -30.19
N ASP A 689 -18.78 16.45 -30.17
CA ASP A 689 -19.41 17.19 -29.08
C ASP A 689 -19.64 16.25 -27.88
N PRO A 690 -19.11 16.56 -26.66
CA PRO A 690 -19.27 15.71 -25.48
C PRO A 690 -20.72 15.38 -25.12
N SER A 691 -21.68 16.24 -25.49
CA SER A 691 -23.11 15.99 -25.27
C SER A 691 -23.69 14.82 -26.10
N ASN A 692 -22.97 14.36 -27.13
CA ASN A 692 -23.35 13.26 -28.00
C ASN A 692 -22.36 12.08 -27.94
N PHE A 693 -21.41 12.08 -26.99
CA PHE A 693 -20.42 11.03 -26.83
C PHE A 693 -20.78 10.16 -25.61
N THR A 694 -21.06 8.89 -25.84
CA THR A 694 -21.17 7.89 -24.77
C THR A 694 -19.77 7.44 -24.40
N MET A 695 -19.44 7.48 -23.12
CA MET A 695 -18.22 6.88 -22.59
C MET A 695 -18.45 5.38 -22.47
N ASP A 696 -17.67 4.57 -23.19
CA ASP A 696 -17.56 3.14 -22.96
C ASP A 696 -16.38 2.84 -22.04
N ASP A 697 -16.32 1.63 -21.49
CA ASP A 697 -15.29 1.22 -20.52
C ASP A 697 -13.89 1.31 -21.16
N ASN A 698 -13.83 1.05 -22.47
CA ASN A 698 -12.64 1.24 -23.31
C ASN A 698 -12.15 2.70 -23.37
N PHE A 699 -13.04 3.69 -23.38
CA PHE A 699 -12.71 5.10 -23.29
C PHE A 699 -12.26 5.48 -21.88
N ILE A 700 -13.02 5.05 -20.85
CA ILE A 700 -12.73 5.30 -19.43
C ILE A 700 -11.32 4.81 -19.09
N GLU A 701 -11.00 3.57 -19.46
CA GLU A 701 -9.68 2.96 -19.24
C GLU A 701 -8.59 3.66 -20.06
N SER A 702 -8.85 4.05 -21.31
CA SER A 702 -7.87 4.80 -22.11
C SER A 702 -7.48 6.18 -21.54
N ASN A 703 -8.24 6.67 -20.57
CA ASN A 703 -8.01 7.92 -19.84
C ASN A 703 -7.35 7.71 -18.46
N LYS A 704 -7.18 6.48 -17.96
CA LYS A 704 -6.40 6.20 -16.73
C LYS A 704 -4.90 6.19 -17.04
N MET A 705 -4.24 7.33 -16.81
CA MET A 705 -2.85 7.51 -17.23
C MET A 705 -1.86 7.16 -16.10
N HIS A 706 -1.61 5.86 -15.92
CA HIS A 706 -0.68 5.25 -14.95
C HIS A 706 0.77 5.73 -15.13
N GLY A 707 1.23 6.79 -14.43
CA GLY A 707 2.55 7.38 -14.76
C GLY A 707 3.28 8.15 -13.66
N ILE A 708 4.58 7.86 -13.53
CA ILE A 708 5.49 8.52 -12.57
C ILE A 708 5.68 9.99 -12.96
N ASN A 709 5.35 10.93 -12.07
CA ASN A 709 5.34 12.38 -12.34
C ASN A 709 4.56 12.77 -13.63
N GLY A 710 3.52 12.01 -13.97
CA GLY A 710 2.73 12.20 -15.20
C GLY A 710 3.51 11.87 -16.47
N LYS A 711 4.34 10.81 -16.44
CA LYS A 711 5.09 10.24 -17.57
C LYS A 711 5.00 8.72 -17.54
N LEU A 712 4.85 8.14 -18.72
CA LEU A 712 4.68 6.71 -18.95
C LEU A 712 5.85 6.17 -19.80
N TYR A 713 6.12 4.86 -19.73
CA TYR A 713 7.02 4.10 -20.62
C TYR A 713 8.39 4.79 -20.84
N GLY A 714 9.13 5.05 -19.76
CA GLY A 714 10.47 5.64 -19.85
C GLY A 714 10.55 7.13 -20.22
N ASN A 715 9.42 7.83 -20.37
CA ASN A 715 9.40 9.25 -20.77
C ASN A 715 9.70 10.23 -19.61
N LEU A 716 9.98 9.75 -18.39
CA LEU A 716 10.52 10.59 -17.32
C LEU A 716 12.04 10.69 -17.47
N HIS A 717 12.58 11.90 -17.34
CA HIS A 717 13.99 12.18 -17.65
C HIS A 717 14.62 13.13 -16.62
N GLY A 718 15.94 13.06 -16.46
CA GLY A 718 16.69 13.89 -15.51
C GLY A 718 16.99 13.22 -14.16
N LEU A 719 16.66 11.93 -14.00
CA LEU A 719 17.10 11.10 -12.88
C LEU A 719 18.56 10.67 -13.11
N THR A 720 19.50 11.57 -12.84
CA THR A 720 20.93 11.33 -13.09
C THR A 720 21.80 11.77 -11.92
N MET A 721 22.66 10.87 -11.46
CA MET A 721 23.57 11.03 -10.33
C MET A 721 24.92 10.39 -10.66
N SER A 722 25.97 10.71 -9.90
CA SER A 722 27.27 10.06 -10.01
C SER A 722 27.44 8.92 -9.00
N ASN A 723 28.38 8.02 -9.29
CA ASN A 723 28.86 7.02 -8.35
C ASN A 723 29.33 7.67 -7.03
N GLY A 724 28.99 7.05 -5.89
CA GLY A 724 29.32 7.52 -4.54
C GLY A 724 28.50 8.70 -4.01
N GLN A 725 27.58 9.29 -4.79
CA GLN A 725 26.75 10.41 -4.30
C GLN A 725 25.69 9.94 -3.30
N THR A 726 25.43 10.78 -2.30
CA THR A 726 24.24 10.67 -1.43
C THR A 726 23.03 11.34 -2.09
N VAL A 727 21.93 10.59 -2.15
CA VAL A 727 20.72 10.92 -2.91
C VAL A 727 19.50 10.67 -2.04
N ASP A 728 18.72 11.72 -1.77
CA ASP A 728 17.41 11.56 -1.12
C ASP A 728 16.30 11.55 -2.17
N TRP A 729 15.41 10.55 -2.07
CA TRP A 729 14.21 10.43 -2.88
C TRP A 729 12.98 10.74 -2.02
N TYR A 730 12.23 11.76 -2.42
CA TYR A 730 10.93 12.11 -1.86
C TYR A 730 9.85 11.35 -2.64
N LEU A 731 9.39 10.23 -2.08
CA LEU A 731 8.34 9.37 -2.64
C LEU A 731 6.97 9.85 -2.16
N LEU A 732 6.02 9.97 -3.09
CA LEU A 732 4.65 10.44 -2.85
C LEU A 732 3.66 9.49 -3.52
N GLY A 733 2.68 8.98 -2.78
CA GLY A 733 1.48 8.32 -3.31
C GLY A 733 0.25 9.20 -3.14
N MET A 734 -0.60 9.33 -4.14
CA MET A 734 -1.86 10.11 -4.14
C MET A 734 -2.82 9.55 -5.19
N GLY A 735 -4.13 9.57 -4.91
CA GLY A 735 -5.18 9.31 -5.90
C GLY A 735 -6.32 8.42 -5.39
N ASN A 736 -6.62 7.32 -6.08
CA ASN A 736 -7.79 6.46 -5.86
C ASN A 736 -7.44 5.12 -5.17
N GLU A 737 -8.40 4.18 -5.11
CA GLU A 737 -8.21 2.83 -4.55
C GLU A 737 -7.17 2.00 -5.29
N VAL A 738 -7.02 2.18 -6.61
CA VAL A 738 -5.96 1.50 -7.37
C VAL A 738 -4.59 2.17 -7.22
N ASP A 739 -4.46 3.31 -6.53
CA ASP A 739 -3.17 4.00 -6.30
C ASP A 739 -2.28 3.35 -5.21
N ILE A 740 -2.18 2.01 -5.26
CA ILE A 740 -1.24 1.16 -4.53
C ILE A 740 0.06 1.08 -5.33
N HIS A 741 1.17 1.63 -4.82
CA HIS A 741 2.43 1.70 -5.59
C HIS A 741 3.63 1.16 -4.84
N THR A 742 4.09 -0.02 -5.23
CA THR A 742 5.27 -0.67 -4.65
C THR A 742 6.52 -0.31 -5.46
N VAL A 743 7.22 0.74 -5.02
CA VAL A 743 8.27 1.40 -5.79
C VAL A 743 9.58 0.62 -5.72
N HIS A 744 9.95 -0.06 -6.81
CA HIS A 744 11.19 -0.82 -6.91
C HIS A 744 12.32 -0.03 -7.61
N PHE A 745 13.54 -0.15 -7.08
CA PHE A 745 14.78 0.37 -7.69
C PHE A 745 15.69 -0.79 -8.11
N HIS A 746 15.96 -0.95 -9.42
CA HIS A 746 16.83 -2.02 -9.89
C HIS A 746 18.29 -1.80 -9.47
N ALA A 747 18.95 -2.89 -9.06
CA ALA A 747 20.38 -2.99 -8.71
C ALA A 747 20.90 -2.07 -7.59
N GLU A 748 20.03 -1.34 -6.89
CA GLU A 748 20.37 -0.48 -5.75
C GLU A 748 19.44 -0.76 -4.57
N THR A 749 19.89 -0.42 -3.37
CA THR A 749 19.01 -0.43 -2.18
C THR A 749 19.06 0.94 -1.51
N PHE A 750 17.96 1.31 -0.86
CA PHE A 750 17.87 2.51 -0.05
C PHE A 750 17.74 2.13 1.44
N THR A 751 17.93 3.12 2.30
CA THR A 751 17.54 3.04 3.70
C THR A 751 16.48 4.09 4.01
N TYR A 752 15.44 3.66 4.72
CA TYR A 752 14.40 4.54 5.24
C TYR A 752 14.40 4.49 6.77
N LYS A 753 13.78 5.47 7.42
CA LYS A 753 13.81 5.61 8.88
C LYS A 753 12.40 5.56 9.47
N MET A 754 12.23 4.66 10.42
CA MET A 754 11.15 4.65 11.40
C MET A 754 11.78 4.86 12.77
N ASP A 755 11.57 4.02 13.79
CA ASP A 755 12.33 4.12 15.05
C ASP A 755 13.84 3.84 14.86
N SER A 756 14.22 3.17 13.78
CA SER A 756 15.61 2.97 13.35
C SER A 756 15.72 3.04 11.82
N ALA A 757 16.95 2.97 11.29
CA ALA A 757 17.18 2.84 9.85
C ALA A 757 16.92 1.39 9.41
N HIS A 758 16.16 1.21 8.33
CA HIS A 758 15.79 -0.08 7.75
C HIS A 758 16.19 -0.16 6.27
N ARG A 759 16.64 -1.33 5.82
CA ARG A 759 17.09 -1.59 4.44
C ARG A 759 15.93 -2.13 3.58
N ALA A 760 15.77 -1.59 2.37
CA ALA A 760 14.84 -2.13 1.35
C ALA A 760 15.26 -1.74 -0.09
N ASP A 761 14.64 -2.38 -1.07
CA ASP A 761 14.69 -2.09 -2.51
C ASP A 761 13.30 -1.85 -3.13
N VAL A 762 12.23 -2.17 -2.39
CA VAL A 762 10.82 -1.85 -2.66
C VAL A 762 10.25 -1.03 -1.50
N PHE A 763 9.46 0.02 -1.78
CA PHE A 763 8.71 0.76 -0.77
C PHE A 763 7.23 0.89 -1.15
N ASP A 764 6.34 0.55 -0.21
CA ASP A 764 4.89 0.57 -0.43
C ASP A 764 4.33 1.99 -0.24
N LEU A 765 3.70 2.54 -1.27
CA LEU A 765 2.99 3.83 -1.25
C LEU A 765 1.48 3.62 -1.44
N PHE A 766 0.70 4.50 -0.80
CA PHE A 766 -0.76 4.57 -0.84
C PHE A 766 -1.17 6.05 -0.89
N PRO A 767 -2.42 6.42 -1.20
CA PRO A 767 -2.83 7.83 -1.23
C PRO A 767 -2.57 8.57 0.10
N GLY A 768 -1.82 9.68 0.01
CA GLY A 768 -1.34 10.46 1.16
C GLY A 768 -0.08 9.91 1.84
N THR A 769 0.54 8.83 1.32
CA THR A 769 1.81 8.32 1.83
C THR A 769 2.96 9.15 1.28
N PHE A 770 3.66 9.87 2.17
CA PHE A 770 4.86 10.63 1.83
C PHE A 770 6.05 10.08 2.63
N GLN A 771 7.08 9.63 1.91
CA GLN A 771 8.28 9.05 2.53
C GLN A 771 9.55 9.62 1.88
N THR A 772 10.54 9.92 2.70
CA THR A 772 11.90 10.21 2.25
C THR A 772 12.77 8.96 2.44
N VAL A 773 13.45 8.51 1.38
CA VAL A 773 14.38 7.38 1.42
C VAL A 773 15.79 7.83 1.00
N GLU A 774 16.80 7.38 1.73
CA GLU A 774 18.20 7.77 1.58
C GLU A 774 18.96 6.69 0.81
N MET A 775 19.60 7.04 -0.31
CA MET A 775 20.33 6.14 -1.20
C MET A 775 21.78 6.61 -1.37
N THR A 776 22.71 5.65 -1.52
CA THR A 776 24.09 5.93 -1.95
C THR A 776 24.34 5.20 -3.26
N ALA A 777 24.51 5.92 -4.36
CA ALA A 777 24.68 5.32 -5.69
C ALA A 777 25.99 4.52 -5.76
N GLY A 778 25.93 3.22 -6.02
CA GLY A 778 27.09 2.31 -5.98
C GLY A 778 27.31 1.45 -7.23
N ASN A 779 26.36 1.43 -8.16
CA ASN A 779 26.44 0.63 -9.39
C ASN A 779 26.27 1.52 -10.64
N PRO A 780 27.38 1.93 -11.31
CA PRO A 780 27.30 2.69 -12.56
C PRO A 780 26.55 1.94 -13.68
N GLY A 781 25.53 2.59 -14.25
CA GLY A 781 24.63 1.99 -15.23
C GLY A 781 23.35 2.79 -15.46
N THR A 782 22.45 2.24 -16.26
CA THR A 782 21.06 2.69 -16.43
C THR A 782 20.15 1.61 -15.87
N TRP A 783 19.36 1.96 -14.86
CA TRP A 783 18.57 1.00 -14.07
C TRP A 783 17.09 1.33 -14.16
N LEU A 784 16.25 0.29 -14.19
CA LEU A 784 14.79 0.43 -14.20
C LEU A 784 14.29 0.86 -12.81
N LEU A 785 13.22 1.65 -12.80
CA LEU A 785 12.52 2.14 -11.62
C LEU A 785 11.02 2.13 -11.95
N HIS A 786 10.25 1.29 -11.27
CA HIS A 786 8.87 1.00 -11.62
C HIS A 786 8.02 0.69 -10.38
N CYS A 787 6.70 0.73 -10.54
CA CYS A 787 5.79 0.05 -9.62
C CYS A 787 5.88 -1.48 -9.83
N HIS A 788 5.78 -2.32 -8.79
CA HIS A 788 5.76 -3.79 -8.94
C HIS A 788 4.34 -4.38 -9.06
N VAL A 789 3.29 -3.55 -8.96
CA VAL A 789 1.91 -3.96 -9.28
C VAL A 789 1.79 -4.27 -10.78
N ALA A 790 1.25 -5.45 -11.12
CA ALA A 790 1.28 -6.00 -12.47
C ALA A 790 0.67 -5.09 -13.55
N ASP A 791 -0.54 -4.53 -13.36
CA ASP A 791 -1.13 -3.65 -14.37
C ASP A 791 -0.35 -2.33 -14.50
N HIS A 792 0.05 -1.73 -13.38
CA HIS A 792 0.83 -0.49 -13.39
C HIS A 792 2.11 -0.62 -14.22
N ILE A 793 2.75 -1.80 -14.28
CA ILE A 793 3.85 -2.08 -15.21
C ILE A 793 3.37 -2.05 -16.66
N HIS A 794 2.35 -2.84 -17.01
CA HIS A 794 1.80 -2.93 -18.37
C HIS A 794 1.28 -1.57 -18.89
N ALA A 795 0.66 -0.78 -18.01
CA ALA A 795 0.18 0.57 -18.24
C ALA A 795 1.28 1.64 -18.27
N GLY A 796 2.53 1.27 -17.96
CA GLY A 796 3.71 2.09 -18.24
C GLY A 796 4.19 2.95 -17.09
N MET A 797 3.89 2.60 -15.83
CA MET A 797 4.42 3.25 -14.63
C MET A 797 5.88 2.83 -14.34
N GLU A 798 6.72 3.05 -15.35
CA GLU A 798 8.13 2.70 -15.39
C GLU A 798 8.99 3.84 -15.96
N THR A 799 10.21 3.95 -15.44
CA THR A 799 11.25 4.85 -15.94
C THR A 799 12.63 4.26 -15.70
N THR A 800 13.68 4.95 -16.17
CA THR A 800 15.07 4.65 -15.79
C THR A 800 15.73 5.79 -15.04
N PHE A 801 16.70 5.44 -14.20
CA PHE A 801 17.69 6.37 -13.62
C PHE A 801 19.10 5.98 -14.06
N THR A 802 20.01 6.96 -14.09
CA THR A 802 21.39 6.75 -14.54
C THR A 802 22.38 7.12 -13.45
N ILE A 803 23.24 6.16 -13.09
CA ILE A 803 24.41 6.37 -12.25
C ILE A 803 25.63 6.47 -13.17
N THR A 804 26.23 7.66 -13.26
CA THR A 804 27.45 7.87 -14.03
C THR A 804 28.67 7.47 -13.21
N GLY A 805 29.51 6.58 -13.74
CA GLY A 805 30.80 6.23 -13.14
C GLY A 805 31.77 7.42 -13.09
N ASP A 806 32.78 7.32 -12.23
CA ASP A 806 33.87 8.30 -12.17
C ASP A 806 34.55 8.51 -13.53
N HIS A 807 35.08 9.71 -13.78
CA HIS A 807 35.74 10.09 -15.03
C HIS A 807 37.07 9.32 -15.26
N GLY A 808 36.95 8.06 -15.69
CA GLY A 808 38.05 7.15 -16.04
C GLY A 808 38.02 6.70 -17.50
N ASP A 809 36.89 6.15 -17.97
CA ASP A 809 36.76 5.57 -19.32
C ASP A 809 35.79 6.38 -20.22
N HIS A 810 36.35 7.31 -20.98
CA HIS A 810 35.63 8.01 -22.06
C HIS A 810 35.52 7.14 -23.33
N LEU A 811 34.58 6.21 -23.36
CA LEU A 811 34.12 5.62 -24.63
C LEU A 811 33.22 6.62 -25.39
N GLN A 812 33.87 7.57 -26.07
CA GLN A 812 33.20 8.54 -26.96
C GLN A 812 32.62 7.86 -28.21
N HIS A 813 31.43 7.28 -28.11
CA HIS A 813 30.63 6.96 -29.30
C HIS A 813 30.03 8.22 -29.92
N HIS A 814 30.87 8.96 -30.65
CA HIS A 814 30.42 10.02 -31.55
C HIS A 814 29.44 9.45 -32.59
N ARG A 815 28.14 9.78 -32.44
CA ARG A 815 27.14 9.60 -33.51
C ARG A 815 27.47 10.54 -34.68
N THR A 816 28.27 10.07 -35.65
CA THR A 816 28.30 10.70 -36.97
C THR A 816 26.94 10.55 -37.63
N GLN A 817 26.22 11.66 -37.79
CA GLN A 817 25.05 11.72 -38.64
C GLN A 817 25.48 11.57 -40.10
N THR A 818 25.08 10.49 -40.77
CA THR A 818 25.08 10.39 -42.23
C THR A 818 23.66 10.60 -42.73
N GLN A 819 23.43 11.71 -43.46
CA GLN A 819 22.19 11.97 -44.16
C GLN A 819 22.13 11.15 -45.46
N THR A 820 21.04 10.39 -45.63
CA THR A 820 20.38 10.09 -46.92
C THR A 820 18.93 9.78 -46.63
#